data_AF-A0A5D3KWQ9-F1
#
_entry.id   AF-A0A5D3KWQ9-F1
#
_cell.length_a   1.000
_cell.length_b   1.000
_cell.length_c   1.000
_cell.angle_alpha   90.00
_cell.angle_beta   90.00
_cell.angle_gamma   90.00
#
_symmetry.space_group_name_H-M   'P 1'
#
loop_
_entity.id
_entity.type
_entity.pdbx_description
1 polymer ?
#
loop_
_entity_poly.entity_id
_entity_poly.type
_entity_poly.pdbx_seq_one_letter_code
_entity_poly.pdbx_strand_id
1 'polypeptide(L)'
;MIQPHSSHPAHGTGPLPGGGQLPFLATKILPARFGGLVARPRLLAILSELLAKRLGVIKAPAGFGKSSLAATWAETLEQDGNAVAWLTIDPDDDEATRFLFYVSQALHHACPGVGAGAIGLILENNLIDPTAILSSLINDLAEIEDDVYLFLEDYHWVSASRIHQTVAYFLKHAPSHCHVVLTTRTEPPLPLATLRAQNQLIEIDAEALRFDMQETKAFLDGTKPGVLEIPDVQLLQRKTEGWPAALRIISSMPSQSGSGLREYVHNLSGSQRPIATYLTEMLDGLPAELVDFMLRTAVLDRLSGPLCEAVTGSSSSRIILASLAQRQMLLTPLDNDGVWFRYHTLLAEYLRQRLEADRGLEIPELHGRAALWYASHELWTEAVQHAIAAGASDRAIGWINNCAMALIKRGDLFTLLEWQRQFPDELMRGQCEVRLAIAWGLALALRFEEALKLAADIEVDIAATPLPDGNLLCECQAIRSVAIALKDDSESPLPLAQDCVNRSSDPWTANVASNVVRFSHMKAGNLKQFHATPWIPYSVEEDRRNVFASVYRHCLNGLAEERQIRLAAADEHYREGFRIAEQDVGPNSVAAALPASLIARMKYEQGLLDEAEAWVIDRVPLINSGTMLDCVWSTYFVISRVAAARMNFERARTLLERAENLGVARDWGRLSAGVIAEQARLYLNDGRLDEAAACVDRLERLALKYPAPRPGAWSEIGWYHRLTRAHLLGQQARPDEAISILQQLQHEAEAMEHRQFLICIAIRQSAVQLSAGKAAEAVSRFRRVLAACAAAGLYQTVLDEGPAISELLRATREGGNLKADLIPYVDRLATGLQRARQDRSAPSSSARILGALSRRETDILTRIADGLSNKEIARSLDIGPETVKSHLKSVFSKLGVEKRAQAVSRAQTLGIVTTR
;
A
#
# COMPACT_ATOMS: atom_id res chain seq x y z
N MET A 1 53.12 -14.45 -24.43
CA MET A 1 52.39 -14.43 -25.71
C MET A 1 52.19 -15.88 -26.14
N ILE A 2 50.99 -16.25 -26.58
CA ILE A 2 50.65 -17.55 -27.22
C ILE A 2 50.57 -18.76 -26.24
N GLN A 3 49.50 -19.53 -26.44
CA GLN A 3 49.00 -20.72 -25.74
C GLN A 3 49.88 -21.97 -26.05
N PRO A 4 49.73 -23.14 -25.36
CA PRO A 4 48.59 -24.03 -25.69
C PRO A 4 48.12 -25.07 -24.63
N HIS A 5 47.04 -25.77 -25.04
CA HIS A 5 46.55 -27.09 -24.62
C HIS A 5 45.72 -27.27 -23.34
N SER A 6 44.40 -27.23 -23.58
CA SER A 6 43.35 -28.00 -22.93
C SER A 6 43.68 -29.49 -22.76
N SER A 7 43.50 -30.02 -21.54
CA SER A 7 43.30 -31.44 -21.26
C SER A 7 41.82 -31.69 -20.94
N HIS A 8 41.20 -32.62 -21.66
CA HIS A 8 39.84 -33.08 -21.35
C HIS A 8 39.81 -33.81 -19.99
N PRO A 9 38.72 -33.70 -19.19
CA PRO A 9 38.45 -34.67 -18.15
C PRO A 9 38.08 -36.00 -18.83
N ALA A 10 38.83 -37.06 -18.52
CA ALA A 10 38.58 -38.37 -19.09
C ALA A 10 37.27 -38.96 -18.52
N HIS A 11 36.38 -39.44 -19.39
CA HIS A 11 35.26 -40.27 -18.97
C HIS A 11 35.81 -41.62 -18.46
N GLY A 12 35.83 -41.78 -17.14
CA GLY A 12 36.27 -43.02 -16.49
C GLY A 12 35.23 -44.13 -16.67
N THR A 13 35.36 -44.92 -17.74
CA THR A 13 34.68 -46.21 -17.87
C THR A 13 35.69 -47.33 -17.60
N GLY A 14 35.46 -48.11 -16.53
CA GLY A 14 36.28 -49.25 -16.12
C GLY A 14 35.40 -50.35 -15.52
N PRO A 15 35.68 -51.65 -15.76
CA PRO A 15 34.58 -52.60 -16.00
C PRO A 15 34.27 -53.62 -14.91
N LEU A 16 33.19 -54.36 -15.21
CA LEU A 16 32.65 -55.52 -14.49
C LEU A 16 33.59 -56.76 -14.52
N PRO A 17 34.22 -57.14 -13.39
CA PRO A 17 34.20 -58.55 -12.97
C PRO A 17 34.00 -58.77 -11.43
N GLY A 18 32.86 -59.29 -10.97
CA GLY A 18 31.80 -58.40 -10.47
C GLY A 18 31.86 -57.02 -11.12
N GLY A 19 32.38 -56.02 -10.39
CA GLY A 19 33.16 -54.86 -10.86
C GLY A 19 32.46 -53.50 -10.95
N GLY A 20 31.66 -53.28 -11.99
CA GLY A 20 30.94 -52.03 -12.25
C GLY A 20 30.02 -51.60 -11.11
N GLN A 21 30.51 -50.66 -10.31
CA GLN A 21 30.00 -49.29 -10.30
C GLN A 21 28.46 -49.18 -10.36
N LEU A 22 27.87 -48.86 -9.21
CA LEU A 22 26.63 -48.09 -9.16
C LEU A 22 26.77 -46.90 -10.14
N PRO A 23 25.83 -46.68 -11.08
CA PRO A 23 25.98 -45.65 -12.10
C PRO A 23 26.00 -44.27 -11.44
N PHE A 24 27.18 -43.65 -11.41
CA PHE A 24 27.43 -42.37 -10.78
C PHE A 24 27.16 -41.23 -11.76
N LEU A 25 26.14 -40.43 -11.46
CA LEU A 25 25.79 -39.23 -12.22
C LEU A 25 26.31 -37.99 -11.51
N ALA A 26 27.49 -37.53 -11.91
CA ALA A 26 28.20 -36.40 -11.27
C ALA A 26 27.37 -35.10 -11.19
N THR A 27 26.41 -34.89 -12.09
CA THR A 27 25.53 -33.70 -12.04
C THR A 27 24.54 -33.72 -10.88
N LYS A 28 24.36 -34.85 -10.17
CA LYS A 28 23.53 -34.91 -8.95
C LYS A 28 24.23 -34.34 -7.73
N ILE A 29 25.56 -34.32 -7.73
CA ILE A 29 26.37 -33.82 -6.59
C ILE A 29 26.83 -32.38 -6.76
N LEU A 30 26.20 -31.62 -7.67
CA LEU A 30 26.53 -30.25 -8.00
C LEU A 30 25.25 -29.40 -8.01
N PRO A 31 25.25 -28.18 -7.45
CA PRO A 31 24.10 -27.29 -7.51
C PRO A 31 23.76 -26.88 -8.96
N ALA A 32 22.47 -26.82 -9.26
CA ALA A 32 22.00 -26.35 -10.56
C ALA A 32 22.31 -24.85 -10.75
N ARG A 33 22.90 -24.47 -11.89
CA ARG A 33 23.20 -23.08 -12.22
C ARG A 33 21.97 -22.35 -12.73
N PHE A 34 21.53 -21.32 -12.01
CA PHE A 34 20.35 -20.52 -12.35
C PHE A 34 20.74 -19.17 -12.97
N GLY A 35 20.17 -18.86 -14.15
CA GLY A 35 20.29 -17.53 -14.76
C GLY A 35 19.29 -16.53 -14.19
N GLY A 36 19.74 -15.30 -13.90
CA GLY A 36 18.86 -14.23 -13.43
C GLY A 36 18.25 -14.51 -12.05
N LEU A 37 19.10 -14.92 -11.11
CA LEU A 37 18.79 -14.97 -9.68
C LEU A 37 18.56 -13.56 -9.12
N VAL A 38 17.80 -13.47 -8.03
CA VAL A 38 17.54 -12.23 -7.30
C VAL A 38 18.18 -12.35 -5.93
N ALA A 39 18.93 -11.34 -5.51
CA ALA A 39 19.51 -11.29 -4.18
C ALA A 39 18.40 -11.24 -3.12
N ARG A 40 18.45 -12.15 -2.14
CA ARG A 40 17.46 -12.28 -1.07
C ARG A 40 18.09 -12.04 0.31
N PRO A 41 18.62 -10.84 0.60
CA PRO A 41 19.45 -10.60 1.77
C PRO A 41 18.76 -10.93 3.09
N ARG A 42 17.43 -10.74 3.20
CA ARG A 42 16.68 -11.12 4.41
C ARG A 42 16.64 -12.64 4.66
N LEU A 43 16.60 -13.45 3.61
CA LEU A 43 16.61 -14.91 3.75
C LEU A 43 18.02 -15.43 3.99
N LEU A 44 19.03 -14.85 3.33
CA LEU A 44 20.43 -15.17 3.62
C LEU A 44 20.81 -14.82 5.06
N ALA A 45 20.29 -13.71 5.62
CA ALA A 45 20.48 -13.34 7.03
C ALA A 45 19.83 -14.33 8.03
N ILE A 46 18.68 -14.92 7.68
CA ILE A 46 18.06 -16.00 8.48
C ILE A 46 18.90 -17.28 8.35
N LEU A 47 19.35 -17.60 7.15
CA LEU A 47 20.15 -18.80 6.88
C LEU A 47 21.54 -18.75 7.50
N SER A 48 22.17 -17.58 7.63
CA SER A 48 23.44 -17.42 8.34
C SER A 48 23.37 -17.82 9.83
N GLU A 49 22.18 -17.84 10.44
CA GLU A 49 22.03 -18.41 11.78
C GLU A 49 22.26 -19.94 11.84
N LEU A 50 22.33 -20.65 10.70
CA LEU A 50 22.56 -22.09 10.68
C LEU A 50 23.95 -22.46 11.21
N LEU A 51 24.93 -21.55 11.17
CA LEU A 51 26.24 -21.68 11.82
C LEU A 51 26.15 -22.15 13.30
N ALA A 52 25.04 -21.86 13.99
CA ALA A 52 24.83 -22.26 15.39
C ALA A 52 23.82 -23.42 15.57
N LYS A 53 23.36 -24.06 14.49
CA LYS A 53 22.20 -24.98 14.48
C LYS A 53 22.43 -26.20 13.57
N ARG A 54 21.62 -27.26 13.69
CA ARG A 54 21.88 -28.54 12.99
C ARG A 54 21.19 -28.68 11.64
N LEU A 55 19.98 -28.15 11.52
CA LEU A 55 19.11 -28.40 10.38
C LEU A 55 18.49 -27.11 9.84
N GLY A 56 18.66 -26.84 8.55
CA GLY A 56 17.88 -25.86 7.80
C GLY A 56 16.85 -26.58 6.93
N VAL A 57 15.58 -26.17 6.95
CA VAL A 57 14.51 -26.74 6.12
C VAL A 57 13.87 -25.64 5.29
N ILE A 58 13.97 -25.76 3.97
CA ILE A 58 13.34 -24.86 2.99
C ILE A 58 12.10 -25.59 2.41
N LYS A 59 10.91 -25.26 2.91
CA LYS A 59 9.64 -26.00 2.70
C LYS A 59 8.60 -25.16 1.96
N ALA A 60 8.42 -25.40 0.66
CA ALA A 60 7.48 -24.65 -0.18
C ALA A 60 7.10 -25.43 -1.47
N PRO A 61 6.00 -25.08 -2.15
CA PRO A 61 5.58 -25.82 -3.34
C PRO A 61 6.52 -25.58 -4.54
N ALA A 62 6.21 -26.22 -5.67
CA ALA A 62 6.88 -25.94 -6.93
C ALA A 62 6.76 -24.44 -7.28
N GLY A 63 7.83 -23.86 -7.82
CA GLY A 63 7.81 -22.46 -8.27
C GLY A 63 8.04 -21.38 -7.21
N PHE A 64 8.27 -21.73 -5.93
CA PHE A 64 8.60 -20.76 -4.87
C PHE A 64 10.10 -20.41 -4.76
N GLY A 65 10.95 -20.94 -5.66
CA GLY A 65 12.37 -20.60 -5.70
C GLY A 65 13.26 -21.27 -4.64
N LYS A 66 12.82 -22.40 -4.05
CA LYS A 66 13.61 -23.18 -3.07
C LYS A 66 15.04 -23.48 -3.54
N SER A 67 15.15 -24.16 -4.69
CA SER A 67 16.43 -24.53 -5.32
C SER A 67 17.30 -23.31 -5.62
N SER A 68 16.67 -22.23 -6.10
CA SER A 68 17.35 -20.97 -6.37
C SER A 68 17.93 -20.33 -5.11
N LEU A 69 17.20 -20.35 -3.98
CA LEU A 69 17.70 -19.87 -2.69
C LEU A 69 18.82 -20.78 -2.16
N ALA A 70 18.62 -22.10 -2.20
CA ALA A 70 19.61 -23.07 -1.74
C ALA A 70 20.93 -22.97 -2.52
N ALA A 71 20.88 -22.87 -3.86
CA ALA A 71 22.05 -22.67 -4.70
C ALA A 71 22.73 -21.30 -4.45
N THR A 72 21.96 -20.21 -4.33
CA THR A 72 22.51 -18.88 -3.99
C THR A 72 23.26 -18.90 -2.65
N TRP A 73 22.74 -19.66 -1.67
CA TRP A 73 23.36 -19.77 -0.36
C TRP A 73 24.59 -20.69 -0.39
N ALA A 74 24.53 -21.83 -1.08
CA ALA A 74 25.70 -22.68 -1.34
C ALA A 74 26.84 -21.89 -1.97
N GLU A 75 26.57 -21.12 -3.03
CA GLU A 75 27.57 -20.23 -3.67
C GLU A 75 28.14 -19.18 -2.70
N THR A 76 27.37 -18.74 -1.69
CA THR A 76 27.83 -17.80 -0.66
C THR A 76 28.74 -18.50 0.36
N LEU A 77 28.35 -19.69 0.84
CA LEU A 77 29.13 -20.49 1.78
C LEU A 77 30.49 -20.90 1.19
N GLU A 78 30.53 -21.29 -0.09
CA GLU A 78 31.77 -21.57 -0.82
C GLU A 78 32.68 -20.32 -0.93
N GLN A 79 32.11 -19.13 -1.15
CA GLN A 79 32.86 -17.87 -1.20
C GLN A 79 33.43 -17.46 0.16
N ASP A 80 32.71 -17.78 1.24
CA ASP A 80 33.15 -17.59 2.62
C ASP A 80 34.17 -18.66 3.08
N GLY A 81 34.46 -19.67 2.24
CA GLY A 81 35.50 -20.68 2.46
C GLY A 81 35.03 -21.99 3.09
N ASN A 82 33.72 -22.19 3.24
CA ASN A 82 33.14 -23.39 3.86
C ASN A 82 33.05 -24.56 2.87
N ALA A 83 33.06 -25.79 3.37
CA ALA A 83 32.89 -26.98 2.53
C ALA A 83 31.40 -27.25 2.25
N VAL A 84 31.01 -27.28 0.97
CA VAL A 84 29.62 -27.47 0.56
C VAL A 84 29.46 -28.78 -0.23
N ALA A 85 28.79 -29.75 0.39
CA ALA A 85 28.37 -31.00 -0.24
C ALA A 85 26.92 -30.85 -0.74
N TRP A 86 26.65 -31.26 -1.99
CA TRP A 86 25.32 -31.16 -2.60
C TRP A 86 24.80 -32.52 -3.05
N LEU A 87 23.50 -32.76 -2.93
CA LEU A 87 22.79 -33.88 -3.54
C LEU A 87 21.39 -33.46 -3.98
N THR A 88 21.14 -33.47 -5.29
CA THR A 88 19.79 -33.41 -5.86
C THR A 88 19.18 -34.82 -5.91
N ILE A 89 18.09 -35.00 -5.15
CA ILE A 89 17.39 -36.28 -4.99
C ILE A 89 16.33 -36.45 -6.09
N ASP A 90 16.27 -37.64 -6.68
CA ASP A 90 15.22 -38.05 -7.63
C ASP A 90 14.50 -39.34 -7.16
N PRO A 91 13.39 -39.76 -7.81
CA PRO A 91 12.63 -40.94 -7.38
C PRO A 91 13.41 -42.25 -7.34
N ASP A 92 14.53 -42.37 -8.06
CA ASP A 92 15.35 -43.59 -8.07
C ASP A 92 16.22 -43.70 -6.80
N ASP A 93 16.36 -42.62 -6.01
CA ASP A 93 17.16 -42.58 -4.78
C ASP A 93 16.39 -42.99 -3.52
N ASP A 94 15.12 -43.40 -3.61
CA ASP A 94 14.33 -43.88 -2.45
C ASP A 94 14.74 -45.31 -2.00
N GLU A 95 16.03 -45.62 -2.13
CA GLU A 95 16.71 -46.84 -1.72
C GLU A 95 17.96 -46.45 -0.89
N ALA A 96 18.08 -47.01 0.32
CA ALA A 96 19.01 -46.52 1.33
C ALA A 96 20.49 -46.64 0.95
N THR A 97 20.87 -47.67 0.19
CA THR A 97 22.26 -47.92 -0.24
C THR A 97 22.69 -46.90 -1.29
N ARG A 98 21.84 -46.65 -2.29
CA ARG A 98 22.03 -45.63 -3.32
C ARG A 98 22.00 -44.21 -2.75
N PHE A 99 21.07 -43.91 -1.85
CA PHE A 99 21.03 -42.63 -1.14
C PHE A 99 22.34 -42.38 -0.40
N LEU A 100 22.81 -43.35 0.39
CA LEU A 100 24.08 -43.24 1.11
C LEU A 100 25.31 -43.20 0.20
N PHE A 101 25.28 -43.89 -0.94
CA PHE A 101 26.33 -43.78 -1.96
C PHE A 101 26.44 -42.33 -2.46
N TYR A 102 25.32 -41.73 -2.85
CA TYR A 102 25.32 -40.34 -3.33
C TYR A 102 25.66 -39.32 -2.24
N VAL A 103 25.22 -39.52 -0.99
CA VAL A 103 25.64 -38.67 0.16
C VAL A 103 27.14 -38.81 0.41
N SER A 104 27.70 -40.02 0.34
CA SER A 104 29.14 -40.24 0.52
C SER A 104 29.95 -39.60 -0.61
N GLN A 105 29.48 -39.68 -1.86
CA GLN A 105 30.10 -39.01 -3.01
C GLN A 105 30.03 -37.48 -2.90
N ALA A 106 28.91 -36.93 -2.44
CA ALA A 106 28.74 -35.50 -2.23
C ALA A 106 29.70 -34.96 -1.16
N LEU A 107 29.79 -35.65 -0.02
CA LEU A 107 30.73 -35.31 1.06
C LEU A 107 32.19 -35.47 0.61
N HIS A 108 32.52 -36.53 -0.13
CA HIS A 108 33.87 -36.74 -0.68
C HIS A 108 34.28 -35.68 -1.71
N HIS A 109 33.32 -35.17 -2.48
CA HIS A 109 33.57 -34.12 -3.46
C HIS A 109 33.88 -32.77 -2.79
N ALA A 110 33.17 -32.44 -1.71
CA ALA A 110 33.39 -31.23 -0.92
C ALA A 110 34.65 -31.33 -0.05
N CYS A 111 34.84 -32.46 0.61
CA CYS A 111 35.93 -32.76 1.54
C CYS A 111 36.64 -34.05 1.10
N PRO A 112 37.77 -33.97 0.37
CA PRO A 112 38.48 -35.17 -0.13
C PRO A 112 38.93 -36.17 0.97
N GLY A 113 39.03 -35.72 2.23
CA GLY A 113 39.31 -36.59 3.38
C GLY A 113 38.10 -37.40 3.90
N VAL A 114 36.88 -37.12 3.43
CA VAL A 114 35.63 -37.72 3.92
C VAL A 114 35.09 -38.73 2.92
N GLY A 115 34.48 -39.82 3.40
CA GLY A 115 33.60 -40.68 2.60
C GLY A 115 34.26 -41.72 1.71
N ALA A 116 35.59 -41.68 1.53
CA ALA A 116 36.30 -42.70 0.74
C ALA A 116 36.10 -44.12 1.32
N GLY A 117 36.15 -44.27 2.66
CA GLY A 117 35.87 -45.54 3.33
C GLY A 117 34.42 -45.99 3.17
N ALA A 118 33.46 -45.06 3.32
CA ALA A 118 32.04 -45.32 3.11
C ALA A 118 31.70 -45.76 1.68
N ILE A 119 32.30 -45.12 0.66
CA ILE A 119 32.17 -45.50 -0.75
C ILE A 119 32.77 -46.89 -1.00
N GLY A 120 33.96 -47.18 -0.44
CA GLY A 120 34.61 -48.49 -0.54
C GLY A 120 33.72 -49.61 0.02
N LEU A 121 33.21 -49.44 1.24
CA LEU A 121 32.26 -50.36 1.88
C LEU A 121 31.06 -50.67 0.96
N ILE A 122 30.40 -49.63 0.42
CA ILE A 122 29.23 -49.79 -0.45
C ILE A 122 29.58 -50.57 -1.73
N LEU A 123 30.70 -50.25 -2.38
CA LEU A 123 31.12 -50.88 -3.64
C LEU A 123 31.61 -52.33 -3.45
N GLU A 124 32.18 -52.66 -2.29
CA GLU A 124 32.62 -54.01 -1.96
C GLU A 124 31.46 -54.94 -1.55
N ASN A 125 30.38 -54.41 -0.95
CA ASN A 125 29.27 -55.21 -0.47
C ASN A 125 27.93 -54.45 -0.41
N ASN A 126 27.01 -54.76 -1.34
CA ASN A 126 25.66 -54.21 -1.43
C ASN A 126 24.71 -54.55 -0.25
N LEU A 127 25.14 -55.32 0.76
CA LEU A 127 24.31 -55.72 1.91
C LEU A 127 24.79 -55.17 3.27
N ILE A 128 25.62 -54.12 3.26
CA ILE A 128 26.09 -53.46 4.50
C ILE A 128 24.96 -52.70 5.20
N ASP A 129 24.99 -52.68 6.54
CA ASP A 129 24.06 -51.87 7.33
C ASP A 129 24.32 -50.36 7.16
N PRO A 130 23.32 -49.54 6.78
CA PRO A 130 23.40 -48.08 6.73
C PRO A 130 24.06 -47.41 7.94
N THR A 131 23.91 -47.97 9.15
CA THR A 131 24.56 -47.43 10.36
C THR A 131 26.07 -47.55 10.31
N ALA A 132 26.63 -48.60 9.70
CA ALA A 132 28.08 -48.76 9.57
C ALA A 132 28.67 -47.75 8.57
N ILE A 133 27.97 -47.53 7.45
CA ILE A 133 28.32 -46.51 6.45
C ILE A 133 28.29 -45.11 7.09
N LEU A 134 27.20 -44.78 7.79
CA LEU A 134 27.07 -43.52 8.53
C LEU A 134 28.16 -43.35 9.59
N SER A 135 28.51 -44.42 10.30
CA SER A 135 29.55 -44.39 11.34
C SER A 135 30.93 -44.07 10.74
N SER A 136 31.24 -44.59 9.55
CA SER A 136 32.43 -44.18 8.78
C SER A 136 32.37 -42.69 8.46
N LEU A 137 31.27 -42.20 7.87
CA LEU A 137 31.12 -40.79 7.50
C LEU A 137 31.23 -39.83 8.70
N ILE A 138 30.63 -40.19 9.83
CA ILE A 138 30.64 -39.37 11.05
C ILE A 138 32.05 -39.33 11.67
N ASN A 139 32.78 -40.45 11.65
CA ASN A 139 34.17 -40.49 12.10
C ASN A 139 35.07 -39.67 11.18
N ASP A 140 34.95 -39.82 9.86
CA ASP A 140 35.71 -39.04 8.88
C ASP A 140 35.46 -37.52 9.08
N LEU A 141 34.21 -37.11 9.29
CA LEU A 141 33.83 -35.72 9.56
C LEU A 141 34.36 -35.18 10.90
N ALA A 142 34.60 -36.05 11.90
CA ALA A 142 35.11 -35.65 13.20
C ALA A 142 36.58 -35.24 13.17
N GLU A 143 37.33 -35.65 12.14
CA GLU A 143 38.72 -35.28 11.88
C GLU A 143 38.86 -34.02 11.00
N ILE A 144 37.75 -33.41 10.56
CA ILE A 144 37.72 -32.16 9.79
C ILE A 144 37.57 -30.96 10.75
N GLU A 145 38.34 -29.90 10.54
CA GLU A 145 38.25 -28.65 11.33
C GLU A 145 37.32 -27.59 10.73
N ASP A 146 37.11 -27.59 9.40
CA ASP A 146 36.27 -26.63 8.67
C ASP A 146 34.76 -26.97 8.76
N ASP A 147 33.89 -25.94 8.71
CA ASP A 147 32.44 -26.14 8.68
C ASP A 147 31.97 -26.82 7.37
N VAL A 148 31.15 -27.86 7.50
CA VAL A 148 30.66 -28.72 6.41
C VAL A 148 29.14 -28.64 6.28
N TYR A 149 28.66 -28.22 5.11
CA TYR A 149 27.24 -28.07 4.79
C TYR A 149 26.78 -29.14 3.79
N LEU A 150 25.87 -30.03 4.22
CA LEU A 150 25.25 -31.04 3.35
C LEU A 150 23.87 -30.57 2.87
N PHE A 151 23.79 -30.15 1.61
CA PHE A 151 22.54 -29.81 0.93
C PHE A 151 21.89 -31.06 0.33
N LEU A 152 20.66 -31.33 0.75
CA LEU A 152 19.78 -32.39 0.29
C LEU A 152 18.58 -31.75 -0.42
N GLU A 153 18.70 -31.56 -1.72
CA GLU A 153 17.67 -30.95 -2.57
C GLU A 153 16.58 -31.95 -2.94
N ASP A 154 15.32 -31.49 -2.92
CA ASP A 154 14.13 -32.21 -3.33
C ASP A 154 13.85 -33.51 -2.54
N TYR A 155 14.15 -33.49 -1.23
CA TYR A 155 13.94 -34.57 -0.25
C TYR A 155 12.48 -35.10 -0.14
N HIS A 156 11.51 -34.40 -0.72
CA HIS A 156 10.12 -34.87 -0.83
C HIS A 156 9.93 -36.12 -1.71
N TRP A 157 10.95 -36.53 -2.47
CA TRP A 157 10.98 -37.83 -3.17
C TRP A 157 11.30 -39.01 -2.26
N VAL A 158 11.90 -38.77 -1.08
CA VAL A 158 12.18 -39.82 -0.11
C VAL A 158 10.90 -40.20 0.63
N SER A 159 10.49 -41.47 0.53
CA SER A 159 9.36 -42.06 1.25
C SER A 159 9.78 -43.21 2.16
N ALA A 160 10.94 -43.82 1.90
CA ALA A 160 11.47 -44.94 2.65
C ALA A 160 11.85 -44.54 4.08
N SER A 161 11.13 -45.07 5.07
CA SER A 161 11.36 -44.79 6.49
C SER A 161 12.80 -45.06 6.96
N ARG A 162 13.51 -45.99 6.32
CA ARG A 162 14.92 -46.27 6.61
C ARG A 162 15.84 -45.09 6.30
N ILE A 163 15.59 -44.36 5.20
CA ILE A 163 16.38 -43.16 4.85
C ILE A 163 16.11 -42.03 5.86
N HIS A 164 14.86 -41.84 6.28
CA HIS A 164 14.53 -40.86 7.31
C HIS A 164 15.20 -41.18 8.67
N GLN A 165 15.26 -42.46 9.04
CA GLN A 165 16.01 -42.92 10.22
C GLN A 165 17.52 -42.68 10.07
N THR A 166 18.09 -42.94 8.89
CA THR A 166 19.49 -42.67 8.54
C THR A 166 19.82 -41.18 8.69
N VAL A 167 19.01 -40.28 8.14
CA VAL A 167 19.19 -38.81 8.28
C VAL A 167 19.00 -38.35 9.73
N ALA A 168 18.01 -38.89 10.45
CA ALA A 168 17.80 -38.55 11.87
C ALA A 168 18.96 -39.03 12.77
N TYR A 169 19.58 -40.18 12.44
CA TYR A 169 20.80 -40.65 13.11
C TYR A 169 21.97 -39.72 12.83
N PHE A 170 22.19 -39.34 11.57
CA PHE A 170 23.25 -38.40 11.19
C PHE A 170 23.11 -37.07 11.93
N LEU A 171 21.93 -36.43 11.91
CA LEU A 171 21.67 -35.18 12.63
C LEU A 171 21.93 -35.23 14.13
N LYS A 172 21.76 -36.41 14.74
CA LYS A 172 21.99 -36.64 16.17
C LYS A 172 23.46 -36.84 16.53
N HIS A 173 24.26 -37.41 15.62
CA HIS A 173 25.61 -37.90 15.89
C HIS A 173 26.73 -37.17 15.15
N ALA A 174 26.43 -36.35 14.14
CA ALA A 174 27.43 -35.58 13.40
C ALA A 174 28.16 -34.55 14.30
N PRO A 175 29.44 -34.22 14.02
CA PRO A 175 30.18 -33.15 14.71
C PRO A 175 29.51 -31.79 14.64
N SER A 176 29.77 -30.87 15.57
CA SER A 176 29.03 -29.59 15.69
C SER A 176 29.14 -28.66 14.49
N HIS A 177 30.26 -28.73 13.77
CA HIS A 177 30.57 -28.02 12.52
C HIS A 177 29.92 -28.64 11.28
N CYS A 178 29.11 -29.70 11.45
CA CYS A 178 28.36 -30.30 10.36
C CYS A 178 26.88 -29.91 10.41
N HIS A 179 26.43 -29.29 9.33
CA HIS A 179 25.09 -28.71 9.16
C HIS A 179 24.39 -29.35 7.95
N VAL A 180 23.08 -29.59 8.05
CA VAL A 180 22.28 -30.17 6.94
C VAL A 180 21.25 -29.15 6.47
N VAL A 181 21.10 -29.00 5.16
CA VAL A 181 20.11 -28.13 4.52
C VAL A 181 19.20 -28.96 3.63
N LEU A 182 17.91 -28.98 3.91
CA LEU A 182 16.89 -29.72 3.14
C LEU A 182 16.06 -28.76 2.28
N THR A 183 15.81 -29.10 1.02
CA THR A 183 14.69 -28.50 0.26
C THR A 183 13.57 -29.52 0.04
N THR A 184 12.32 -29.11 0.26
CA THR A 184 11.17 -30.03 0.25
C THR A 184 9.85 -29.33 -0.11
N ARG A 185 8.86 -30.10 -0.54
CA ARG A 185 7.46 -29.66 -0.77
C ARG A 185 6.53 -30.05 0.38
N THR A 186 6.90 -31.05 1.16
CA THR A 186 6.13 -31.59 2.28
C THR A 186 6.94 -31.49 3.57
N GLU A 187 6.30 -31.64 4.73
CA GLU A 187 7.05 -31.72 5.98
C GLU A 187 7.86 -33.02 6.02
N PRO A 188 9.20 -32.97 6.17
CA PRO A 188 10.01 -34.18 6.19
C PRO A 188 9.75 -34.91 7.53
N PRO A 189 9.57 -36.25 7.53
CA PRO A 189 9.31 -37.04 8.73
C PRO A 189 10.60 -37.26 9.55
N LEU A 190 11.13 -36.15 10.06
CA LEU A 190 12.32 -36.01 10.89
C LEU A 190 11.89 -35.50 12.29
N PRO A 191 12.76 -35.58 13.32
CA PRO A 191 12.42 -35.13 14.68
C PRO A 191 12.43 -33.59 14.83
N LEU A 192 11.73 -32.88 13.94
CA LEU A 192 11.72 -31.41 13.86
C LEU A 192 11.30 -30.75 15.17
N ALA A 193 10.27 -31.27 15.86
CA ALA A 193 9.83 -30.75 17.15
C ALA A 193 10.92 -30.80 18.23
N THR A 194 11.75 -31.86 18.23
CA THR A 194 12.89 -32.00 19.16
C THR A 194 14.00 -31.01 18.82
N LEU A 195 14.36 -30.91 17.53
CA LEU A 195 15.37 -29.95 17.05
C LEU A 195 14.93 -28.50 17.32
N ARG A 196 13.64 -28.18 17.14
CA ARG A 196 13.05 -26.87 17.44
C ARG A 196 13.14 -26.54 18.94
N ALA A 197 12.79 -27.50 19.81
CA ALA A 197 12.91 -27.34 21.27
C ALA A 197 14.36 -27.19 21.75
N GLN A 198 15.33 -27.70 20.99
CA GLN A 198 16.77 -27.58 21.26
C GLN A 198 17.43 -26.36 20.59
N ASN A 199 16.66 -25.49 19.91
CA ASN A 199 17.15 -24.38 19.10
C ASN A 199 18.16 -24.82 18.00
N GLN A 200 17.98 -26.03 17.45
CA GLN A 200 18.84 -26.63 16.43
C GLN A 200 18.23 -26.62 15.02
N LEU A 201 17.12 -25.89 14.81
CA LEU A 201 16.34 -25.88 13.58
C LEU A 201 16.15 -24.45 13.04
N ILE A 202 16.26 -24.28 11.72
CA ILE A 202 15.77 -23.14 10.94
C ILE A 202 14.74 -23.65 9.93
N GLU A 203 13.63 -22.93 9.81
CA GLU A 203 12.57 -23.23 8.85
C GLU A 203 12.32 -21.98 7.99
N ILE A 204 12.36 -22.14 6.68
CA ILE A 204 11.95 -21.15 5.68
C ILE A 204 10.82 -21.77 4.88
N ASP A 205 9.62 -21.20 5.03
CA ASP A 205 8.42 -21.72 4.40
C ASP A 205 8.04 -20.98 3.10
N ALA A 206 6.86 -21.30 2.57
CA ALA A 206 6.32 -20.67 1.38
C ALA A 206 6.01 -19.17 1.57
N GLU A 207 5.65 -18.72 2.78
CA GLU A 207 5.38 -17.31 3.07
C GLU A 207 6.68 -16.51 3.07
N ALA A 208 7.69 -16.98 3.80
CA ALA A 208 9.03 -16.41 3.80
C ALA A 208 9.63 -16.36 2.38
N LEU A 209 9.34 -17.35 1.54
CA LEU A 209 9.81 -17.41 0.14
C LEU A 209 9.07 -16.52 -0.86
N ARG A 210 7.90 -15.94 -0.53
CA ARG A 210 7.27 -14.92 -1.41
C ARG A 210 8.21 -13.74 -1.61
N PHE A 211 8.18 -13.10 -2.77
CA PHE A 211 8.93 -11.87 -3.01
C PHE A 211 8.23 -10.68 -2.34
N ASP A 212 8.99 -9.97 -1.51
CA ASP A 212 8.56 -8.65 -1.03
C ASP A 212 8.61 -7.60 -2.17
N MET A 213 8.30 -6.34 -1.86
CA MET A 213 8.28 -5.26 -2.86
C MET A 213 9.67 -4.99 -3.47
N GLN A 214 10.74 -5.13 -2.68
CA GLN A 214 12.12 -4.90 -3.13
C GLN A 214 12.60 -6.07 -3.99
N GLU A 215 12.35 -7.30 -3.54
CA GLU A 215 12.64 -8.53 -4.29
C GLU A 215 11.86 -8.58 -5.62
N THR A 216 10.57 -8.22 -5.61
CA THR A 216 9.74 -8.16 -6.83
C THR A 216 10.26 -7.10 -7.79
N LYS A 217 10.63 -5.91 -7.30
CA LYS A 217 11.21 -4.86 -8.14
C LYS A 217 12.55 -5.30 -8.74
N ALA A 218 13.47 -5.83 -7.92
CA ALA A 218 14.79 -6.30 -8.37
C ALA A 218 14.68 -7.43 -9.42
N PHE A 219 13.71 -8.33 -9.27
CA PHE A 219 13.39 -9.35 -10.26
C PHE A 219 12.99 -8.75 -11.62
N LEU A 220 12.12 -7.76 -11.60
CA LEU A 220 11.60 -7.11 -12.81
C LEU A 220 12.68 -6.22 -13.47
N ASP A 221 13.44 -5.46 -12.67
CA ASP A 221 14.57 -4.66 -13.15
C ASP A 221 15.64 -5.55 -13.81
N GLY A 222 15.90 -6.76 -13.29
CA GLY A 222 16.86 -7.72 -13.86
C GLY A 222 16.37 -8.49 -15.09
N THR A 223 15.06 -8.60 -15.32
CA THR A 223 14.48 -9.39 -16.43
C THR A 223 13.90 -8.53 -17.56
N LYS A 224 13.30 -7.39 -17.22
CA LYS A 224 12.65 -6.44 -18.13
C LYS A 224 12.84 -4.99 -17.61
N PRO A 225 14.09 -4.48 -17.58
CA PRO A 225 14.38 -3.13 -17.08
C PRO A 225 13.57 -2.06 -17.80
N GLY A 226 13.02 -1.11 -17.03
CA GLY A 226 12.31 0.07 -17.56
C GLY A 226 10.88 -0.16 -18.07
N VAL A 227 10.38 -1.40 -18.11
CA VAL A 227 9.07 -1.71 -18.75
C VAL A 227 7.86 -1.40 -17.85
N LEU A 228 8.01 -1.48 -16.53
CA LEU A 228 6.94 -1.27 -15.54
C LEU A 228 7.31 -0.15 -14.55
N GLU A 229 6.36 0.72 -14.23
CA GLU A 229 6.52 1.78 -13.22
C GLU A 229 6.23 1.26 -11.81
N ILE A 230 6.63 1.99 -10.76
CA ILE A 230 6.42 1.58 -9.35
C ILE A 230 4.95 1.18 -9.05
N PRO A 231 3.91 1.92 -9.49
CA PRO A 231 2.51 1.50 -9.27
C PRO A 231 2.15 0.20 -9.99
N ASP A 232 2.76 -0.07 -11.15
CA ASP A 232 2.53 -1.31 -11.90
C ASP A 232 3.23 -2.49 -11.19
N VAL A 233 4.43 -2.28 -10.65
CA VAL A 233 5.15 -3.26 -9.81
C VAL A 233 4.35 -3.57 -8.53
N GLN A 234 3.80 -2.56 -7.87
CA GLN A 234 2.93 -2.74 -6.69
C GLN A 234 1.65 -3.51 -7.05
N LEU A 235 1.01 -3.18 -8.17
CA LEU A 235 -0.17 -3.92 -8.65
C LEU A 235 0.16 -5.38 -8.96
N LEU A 236 1.29 -5.61 -9.64
CA LEU A 236 1.76 -6.96 -9.96
C LEU A 236 2.08 -7.76 -8.70
N GLN A 237 2.80 -7.18 -7.73
CA GLN A 237 3.13 -7.82 -6.45
C GLN A 237 1.87 -8.18 -5.66
N ARG A 238 0.85 -7.33 -5.64
CA ARG A 238 -0.44 -7.64 -5.01
C ARG A 238 -1.16 -8.79 -5.71
N LYS A 239 -1.29 -8.75 -7.03
CA LYS A 239 -1.98 -9.81 -7.82
C LYS A 239 -1.28 -11.16 -7.78
N THR A 240 0.06 -11.18 -7.78
CA THR A 240 0.84 -12.42 -7.66
C THR A 240 1.11 -12.83 -6.22
N GLU A 241 0.77 -11.99 -5.23
CA GLU A 241 1.16 -12.15 -3.82
C GLU A 241 2.68 -12.45 -3.67
N GLY A 242 3.51 -11.87 -4.53
CA GLY A 242 4.95 -12.12 -4.59
C GLY A 242 5.36 -13.54 -5.08
N TRP A 243 4.46 -14.33 -5.67
CA TRP A 243 4.75 -15.70 -6.10
C TRP A 243 5.81 -15.75 -7.23
N PRO A 244 7.02 -16.31 -7.00
CA PRO A 244 8.12 -16.20 -7.94
C PRO A 244 7.87 -16.86 -9.30
N ALA A 245 7.13 -17.98 -9.36
CA ALA A 245 6.79 -18.60 -10.63
C ALA A 245 5.83 -17.76 -11.48
N ALA A 246 4.80 -17.13 -10.89
CA ALA A 246 3.97 -16.19 -11.65
C ALA A 246 4.79 -15.03 -12.20
N LEU A 247 5.67 -14.43 -11.39
CA LEU A 247 6.59 -13.39 -11.85
C LEU A 247 7.52 -13.88 -12.99
N ARG A 248 8.02 -15.12 -12.92
CA ARG A 248 8.83 -15.73 -13.99
C ARG A 248 8.03 -16.02 -15.27
N ILE A 249 6.80 -16.49 -15.16
CA ILE A 249 5.89 -16.71 -16.29
C ILE A 249 5.54 -15.38 -16.99
N ILE A 250 5.28 -14.32 -16.22
CA ILE A 250 4.93 -13.00 -16.75
C ILE A 250 6.16 -12.32 -17.39
N SER A 251 7.33 -12.46 -16.77
CA SER A 251 8.59 -11.93 -17.33
C SER A 251 9.07 -12.71 -18.55
N SER A 252 8.78 -14.01 -18.70
CA SER A 252 9.19 -14.80 -19.88
C SER A 252 8.40 -14.48 -21.16
N MET A 253 7.23 -13.83 -21.06
CA MET A 253 6.43 -13.48 -22.24
C MET A 253 7.19 -12.58 -23.23
N PRO A 254 7.11 -12.81 -24.55
CA PRO A 254 7.81 -12.00 -25.55
C PRO A 254 7.28 -10.56 -25.56
N SER A 255 8.20 -9.59 -25.58
CA SER A 255 7.89 -8.15 -25.51
C SER A 255 7.30 -7.61 -26.81
N GLN A 256 6.00 -7.83 -27.05
CA GLN A 256 5.24 -7.14 -28.10
C GLN A 256 4.96 -5.68 -27.71
N SER A 257 5.99 -4.84 -27.79
CA SER A 257 6.01 -3.42 -27.38
C SER A 257 5.84 -3.19 -25.87
N GLY A 258 6.51 -2.18 -25.33
CA GLY A 258 6.45 -1.83 -23.89
C GLY A 258 5.09 -1.28 -23.40
N SER A 259 4.03 -1.32 -24.21
CA SER A 259 2.63 -1.10 -23.76
C SER A 259 1.96 -2.41 -23.33
N GLY A 260 2.21 -3.51 -24.04
CA GLY A 260 1.47 -4.76 -23.85
C GLY A 260 1.68 -5.40 -22.48
N LEU A 261 2.88 -5.31 -21.89
CA LEU A 261 3.10 -5.84 -20.54
C LEU A 261 2.37 -5.04 -19.46
N ARG A 262 2.32 -3.71 -19.58
CA ARG A 262 1.61 -2.86 -18.59
C ARG A 262 0.11 -3.12 -18.64
N GLU A 263 -0.45 -3.17 -19.84
CA GLU A 263 -1.85 -3.56 -20.08
C GLU A 263 -2.15 -4.97 -19.55
N TYR A 264 -1.25 -5.93 -19.80
CA TYR A 264 -1.35 -7.27 -19.24
C TYR A 264 -1.33 -7.27 -17.71
N VAL A 265 -0.47 -6.48 -17.04
CA VAL A 265 -0.45 -6.38 -15.56
C VAL A 265 -1.77 -5.79 -15.03
N HIS A 266 -2.31 -4.74 -15.66
CA HIS A 266 -3.61 -4.18 -15.28
C HIS A 266 -4.75 -5.18 -15.44
N ASN A 267 -4.76 -5.92 -16.55
CA ASN A 267 -5.79 -6.93 -16.84
C ASN A 267 -5.52 -8.29 -16.18
N LEU A 268 -4.32 -8.52 -15.61
CA LEU A 268 -3.82 -9.81 -15.14
C LEU A 268 -4.85 -10.55 -14.29
N SER A 269 -5.15 -11.79 -14.69
CA SER A 269 -5.91 -12.74 -13.90
C SER A 269 -5.34 -14.16 -14.04
N GLY A 270 -5.70 -15.06 -13.13
CA GLY A 270 -5.32 -16.47 -13.18
C GLY A 270 -5.64 -17.19 -14.49
N SER A 271 -6.72 -16.78 -15.14
CA SER A 271 -7.23 -17.36 -16.39
C SER A 271 -6.51 -16.88 -17.65
N GLN A 272 -5.57 -15.94 -17.54
CA GLN A 272 -4.80 -15.47 -18.69
C GLN A 272 -3.62 -16.40 -18.99
N ARG A 273 -3.39 -16.69 -20.27
CA ARG A 273 -2.16 -17.37 -20.70
C ARG A 273 -0.96 -16.44 -20.46
N PRO A 274 0.20 -16.96 -20.02
CA PRO A 274 0.53 -18.38 -19.85
C PRO A 274 0.18 -18.96 -18.46
N ILE A 275 -0.26 -18.14 -17.50
CA ILE A 275 -0.53 -18.57 -16.12
C ILE A 275 -1.60 -19.67 -16.07
N ALA A 276 -2.68 -19.52 -16.85
CA ALA A 276 -3.73 -20.53 -16.95
C ALA A 276 -3.21 -21.90 -17.42
N THR A 277 -2.19 -21.94 -18.28
CA THR A 277 -1.57 -23.21 -18.73
C THR A 277 -0.82 -23.87 -17.59
N TYR A 278 0.02 -23.12 -16.86
CA TYR A 278 0.72 -23.63 -15.67
C TYR A 278 -0.25 -24.10 -14.57
N LEU A 279 -1.34 -23.37 -14.32
CA LEU A 279 -2.37 -23.78 -13.37
C LEU A 279 -3.14 -25.02 -13.83
N THR A 280 -3.30 -25.21 -15.14
CA THR A 280 -3.88 -26.45 -15.70
C THR A 280 -2.96 -27.63 -15.45
N GLU A 281 -1.68 -27.53 -15.84
CA GLU A 281 -0.65 -28.57 -15.62
C GLU A 281 -0.51 -28.94 -14.12
N MET A 282 -0.62 -27.95 -13.24
CA MET A 282 -0.60 -28.14 -11.78
C MET A 282 -1.82 -28.92 -11.27
N LEU A 283 -3.00 -28.75 -11.86
CA LEU A 283 -4.23 -29.46 -11.48
C LEU A 283 -4.34 -30.84 -12.14
N ASP A 284 -3.79 -31.02 -13.35
CA ASP A 284 -3.76 -32.31 -14.06
C ASP A 284 -2.94 -33.37 -13.30
N GLY A 285 -2.02 -32.95 -12.42
CA GLY A 285 -1.29 -33.80 -11.48
C GLY A 285 -2.07 -34.23 -10.22
N LEU A 286 -3.35 -33.85 -10.07
CA LEU A 286 -4.18 -34.21 -8.92
C LEU A 286 -5.25 -35.27 -9.24
N PRO A 287 -5.65 -36.09 -8.23
CA PRO A 287 -6.87 -36.89 -8.30
C PRO A 287 -8.10 -36.03 -8.63
N ALA A 288 -8.97 -36.53 -9.52
CA ALA A 288 -10.15 -35.82 -10.01
C ALA A 288 -11.09 -35.33 -8.89
N GLU A 289 -11.20 -36.06 -7.78
CA GLU A 289 -11.97 -35.67 -6.59
C GLU A 289 -11.46 -34.37 -5.95
N LEU A 290 -10.14 -34.16 -5.90
CA LEU A 290 -9.57 -32.92 -5.37
C LEU A 290 -9.85 -31.74 -6.30
N VAL A 291 -9.82 -31.95 -7.62
CA VAL A 291 -10.14 -30.92 -8.61
C VAL A 291 -11.63 -30.57 -8.59
N ASP A 292 -12.52 -31.56 -8.46
CA ASP A 292 -13.97 -31.36 -8.28
C ASP A 292 -14.27 -30.48 -7.04
N PHE A 293 -13.65 -30.84 -5.91
CA PHE A 293 -13.73 -30.08 -4.67
C PHE A 293 -13.26 -28.63 -4.87
N MET A 294 -12.07 -28.43 -5.43
CA MET A 294 -11.49 -27.10 -5.66
C MET A 294 -12.34 -26.23 -6.58
N LEU A 295 -12.98 -26.80 -7.60
CA LEU A 295 -13.92 -26.08 -8.46
C LEU A 295 -15.18 -25.68 -7.68
N ARG A 296 -15.81 -26.61 -6.96
CA ARG A 296 -17.07 -26.32 -6.23
C ARG A 296 -16.91 -25.36 -5.06
N THR A 297 -15.73 -25.31 -4.43
CA THR A 297 -15.43 -24.34 -3.35
C THR A 297 -14.84 -23.04 -3.87
N ALA A 298 -14.56 -22.90 -5.17
CA ALA A 298 -14.01 -21.67 -5.76
C ALA A 298 -14.91 -20.45 -5.60
N VAL A 299 -16.21 -20.65 -5.40
CA VAL A 299 -17.21 -19.60 -5.11
C VAL A 299 -17.00 -18.91 -3.76
N LEU A 300 -16.14 -19.47 -2.88
CA LEU A 300 -15.85 -18.97 -1.54
C LEU A 300 -14.56 -18.13 -1.54
N ASP A 301 -14.52 -17.06 -0.75
CA ASP A 301 -13.28 -16.31 -0.47
C ASP A 301 -12.47 -16.92 0.69
N ARG A 302 -13.15 -17.63 1.60
CA ARG A 302 -12.56 -18.33 2.75
C ARG A 302 -13.15 -19.73 2.85
N LEU A 303 -12.30 -20.69 3.18
CA LEU A 303 -12.63 -22.12 3.24
C LEU A 303 -12.39 -22.64 4.66
N SER A 304 -13.38 -23.32 5.23
CA SER A 304 -13.22 -24.18 6.40
C SER A 304 -13.92 -25.51 6.14
N GLY A 305 -13.58 -26.56 6.91
CA GLY A 305 -14.22 -27.88 6.79
C GLY A 305 -15.75 -27.78 6.75
N PRO A 306 -16.41 -27.26 7.81
CA PRO A 306 -17.88 -27.20 7.88
C PRO A 306 -18.55 -26.40 6.76
N LEU A 307 -17.95 -25.29 6.32
CA LEU A 307 -18.48 -24.50 5.20
C LEU A 307 -18.35 -25.26 3.87
N CYS A 308 -17.22 -25.92 3.64
CA CYS A 308 -17.02 -26.73 2.43
C CYS A 308 -17.94 -27.96 2.42
N GLU A 309 -18.22 -28.57 3.58
CA GLU A 309 -19.21 -29.65 3.72
C GLU A 309 -20.61 -29.17 3.32
N ALA A 310 -21.01 -27.99 3.79
CA ALA A 310 -22.31 -27.41 3.47
C ALA A 310 -22.47 -27.04 1.98
N VAL A 311 -21.40 -26.53 1.34
CA VAL A 311 -21.42 -26.14 -0.08
C VAL A 311 -21.34 -27.37 -1.00
N THR A 312 -20.40 -28.27 -0.77
CA THR A 312 -20.18 -29.44 -1.65
C THR A 312 -21.18 -30.57 -1.39
N GLY A 313 -21.69 -30.70 -0.16
CA GLY A 313 -22.45 -31.87 0.30
C GLY A 313 -21.58 -33.08 0.68
N SER A 314 -20.25 -32.95 0.67
CA SER A 314 -19.31 -34.02 1.03
C SER A 314 -18.81 -33.88 2.47
N SER A 315 -19.02 -34.92 3.29
CA SER A 315 -18.56 -35.02 4.68
C SER A 315 -17.04 -35.20 4.84
N SER A 316 -16.29 -35.28 3.74
CA SER A 316 -14.82 -35.45 3.75
C SER A 316 -14.04 -34.14 3.58
N SER A 317 -14.72 -32.99 3.51
CA SER A 317 -14.10 -31.71 3.12
C SER A 317 -12.94 -31.29 4.04
N ARG A 318 -13.01 -31.56 5.34
CA ARG A 318 -11.88 -31.30 6.27
C ARG A 318 -10.62 -32.10 5.91
N ILE A 319 -10.78 -33.36 5.50
CA ILE A 319 -9.67 -34.24 5.08
C ILE A 319 -9.11 -33.76 3.73
N ILE A 320 -9.98 -33.35 2.82
CA ILE A 320 -9.60 -32.80 1.51
C ILE A 320 -8.79 -31.50 1.69
N LEU A 321 -9.24 -30.56 2.51
CA LEU A 321 -8.50 -29.32 2.81
C LEU A 321 -7.12 -29.62 3.43
N ALA A 322 -7.03 -30.54 4.38
CA ALA A 322 -5.75 -30.96 4.96
C ALA A 322 -4.81 -31.58 3.90
N SER A 323 -5.32 -32.41 2.99
CA SER A 323 -4.57 -32.97 1.86
C SER A 323 -4.07 -31.90 0.89
N LEU A 324 -4.91 -30.90 0.57
CA LEU A 324 -4.54 -29.77 -0.29
C LEU A 324 -3.48 -28.86 0.37
N ALA A 325 -3.59 -28.62 1.68
CA ALA A 325 -2.60 -27.89 2.47
C ALA A 325 -1.26 -28.65 2.53
N GLN A 326 -1.29 -29.96 2.79
CA GLN A 326 -0.10 -30.82 2.83
C GLN A 326 0.61 -30.89 1.46
N ARG A 327 -0.15 -30.94 0.37
CA ARG A 327 0.34 -30.86 -1.02
C ARG A 327 0.76 -29.43 -1.44
N GLN A 328 0.53 -28.45 -0.58
CA GLN A 328 0.81 -27.03 -0.80
C GLN A 328 0.22 -26.48 -2.11
N MET A 329 -1.04 -26.81 -2.40
CA MET A 329 -1.78 -26.46 -3.62
C MET A 329 -2.21 -24.98 -3.70
N LEU A 330 -1.26 -24.05 -3.51
CA LEU A 330 -1.49 -22.61 -3.41
C LEU A 330 -2.63 -22.24 -2.43
N LEU A 331 -2.77 -23.04 -1.37
CA LEU A 331 -3.72 -22.83 -0.29
C LEU A 331 -2.97 -22.17 0.88
N THR A 332 -3.47 -21.02 1.35
CA THR A 332 -2.84 -20.24 2.43
C THR A 332 -3.73 -20.34 3.68
N PRO A 333 -3.21 -20.73 4.86
CA PRO A 333 -3.96 -20.66 6.11
C PRO A 333 -4.26 -19.20 6.48
N LEU A 334 -5.38 -18.98 7.17
CA LEU A 334 -5.82 -17.67 7.66
C LEU A 334 -5.76 -17.56 9.19
N ASP A 335 -5.52 -18.66 9.87
CA ASP A 335 -5.36 -18.77 11.32
C ASP A 335 -4.19 -19.72 11.66
N ASN A 336 -3.75 -19.67 12.91
CA ASN A 336 -2.67 -20.53 13.41
C ASN A 336 -3.14 -21.98 13.64
N ASP A 337 -4.45 -22.21 13.76
CA ASP A 337 -5.04 -23.51 14.06
C ASP A 337 -5.26 -24.38 12.80
N GLY A 338 -5.08 -23.81 11.60
CA GLY A 338 -5.29 -24.49 10.33
C GLY A 338 -6.76 -24.84 10.08
N VAL A 339 -7.69 -23.99 10.55
CA VAL A 339 -9.14 -24.18 10.40
C VAL A 339 -9.67 -23.43 9.18
N TRP A 340 -9.24 -22.17 9.00
CA TRP A 340 -9.56 -21.35 7.86
C TRP A 340 -8.42 -21.26 6.86
N PHE A 341 -8.77 -21.33 5.59
CA PHE A 341 -7.86 -21.22 4.45
C PHE A 341 -8.41 -20.26 3.39
N ARG A 342 -7.56 -19.81 2.48
CA ARG A 342 -7.97 -19.24 1.19
C ARG A 342 -7.13 -19.82 0.06
N TYR A 343 -7.72 -19.90 -1.14
CA TYR A 343 -6.91 -20.06 -2.35
C TYR A 343 -6.10 -18.77 -2.60
N HIS A 344 -4.91 -18.93 -3.18
CA HIS A 344 -4.15 -17.84 -3.77
C HIS A 344 -4.98 -17.13 -4.84
N THR A 345 -4.91 -15.80 -4.93
CA THR A 345 -5.78 -14.97 -5.81
C THR A 345 -5.85 -15.50 -7.25
N LEU A 346 -4.70 -15.70 -7.90
CA LEU A 346 -4.64 -16.26 -9.26
C LEU A 346 -5.24 -17.67 -9.38
N LEU A 347 -5.14 -18.52 -8.36
CA LEU A 347 -5.77 -19.85 -8.40
C LEU A 347 -7.29 -19.73 -8.24
N ALA A 348 -7.76 -18.88 -7.33
CA ALA A 348 -9.19 -18.63 -7.11
C ALA A 348 -9.88 -18.12 -8.39
N GLU A 349 -9.30 -17.12 -9.06
CA GLU A 349 -9.82 -16.57 -10.32
C GLU A 349 -9.88 -17.63 -11.44
N TYR A 350 -8.81 -18.42 -11.59
CA TYR A 350 -8.76 -19.51 -12.57
C TYR A 350 -9.84 -20.56 -12.29
N LEU A 351 -9.99 -20.99 -11.03
CA LEU A 351 -10.99 -21.98 -10.63
C LEU A 351 -12.42 -21.46 -10.82
N ARG A 352 -12.70 -20.19 -10.50
CA ARG A 352 -14.02 -19.56 -10.74
C ARG A 352 -14.37 -19.54 -12.22
N GLN A 353 -13.45 -19.10 -13.08
CA GLN A 353 -13.72 -19.07 -14.53
C GLN A 353 -13.84 -20.48 -15.13
N ARG A 354 -13.11 -21.47 -14.60
CA ARG A 354 -13.27 -22.87 -15.01
C ARG A 354 -14.60 -23.46 -14.52
N LEU A 355 -15.05 -23.12 -13.32
CA LEU A 355 -16.38 -23.50 -12.81
C LEU A 355 -17.50 -22.90 -13.68
N GLU A 356 -17.39 -21.63 -14.08
CA GLU A 356 -18.31 -20.94 -14.99
C GLU A 356 -18.42 -21.69 -16.33
N ALA A 357 -17.27 -22.02 -16.93
CA ALA A 357 -17.19 -22.68 -18.24
C ALA A 357 -17.65 -24.15 -18.21
N ASP A 358 -17.23 -24.92 -17.20
CA ASP A 358 -17.50 -26.35 -17.11
C ASP A 358 -18.88 -26.64 -16.49
N ARG A 359 -19.37 -25.79 -15.58
CA ARG A 359 -20.51 -26.06 -14.68
C ARG A 359 -21.32 -24.82 -14.24
N GLY A 360 -21.45 -23.80 -15.09
CA GLY A 360 -22.18 -22.56 -14.73
C GLY A 360 -23.59 -22.75 -14.14
N LEU A 361 -24.28 -23.86 -14.45
CA LEU A 361 -25.58 -24.22 -13.86
C LEU A 361 -25.53 -24.61 -12.36
N GLU A 362 -24.38 -25.07 -11.84
CA GLU A 362 -24.21 -25.38 -10.41
C GLU A 362 -23.96 -24.10 -9.57
N ILE A 363 -23.50 -23.00 -10.17
CA ILE A 363 -23.05 -21.79 -9.45
C ILE A 363 -24.14 -21.19 -8.53
N PRO A 364 -25.40 -20.98 -8.98
CA PRO A 364 -26.44 -20.44 -8.10
C PRO A 364 -26.76 -21.36 -6.91
N GLU A 365 -26.65 -22.67 -7.08
CA GLU A 365 -26.88 -23.63 -5.99
C GLU A 365 -25.73 -23.59 -4.97
N LEU A 366 -24.48 -23.57 -5.43
CA LEU A 366 -23.30 -23.48 -4.57
C LEU A 366 -23.31 -22.19 -3.74
N HIS A 367 -23.64 -21.05 -4.36
CA HIS A 367 -23.87 -19.80 -3.65
C HIS A 367 -25.07 -19.87 -2.69
N GLY A 368 -26.19 -20.47 -3.09
CA GLY A 368 -27.36 -20.63 -2.23
C GLY A 368 -27.08 -21.46 -0.96
N ARG A 369 -26.27 -22.51 -1.08
CA ARG A 369 -25.80 -23.33 0.06
C ARG A 369 -24.85 -22.55 0.96
N ALA A 370 -23.88 -21.82 0.38
CA ALA A 370 -22.98 -20.95 1.14
C ALA A 370 -23.76 -19.88 1.93
N ALA A 371 -24.71 -19.21 1.27
CA ALA A 371 -25.54 -18.17 1.86
C ALA A 371 -26.32 -18.66 3.10
N LEU A 372 -26.92 -19.86 3.01
CA LEU A 372 -27.63 -20.49 4.13
C LEU A 372 -26.68 -20.86 5.28
N TRP A 373 -25.47 -21.35 4.99
CA TRP A 373 -24.48 -21.65 6.03
C TRP A 373 -23.99 -20.39 6.75
N TYR A 374 -23.68 -19.32 6.02
CA TYR A 374 -23.27 -18.05 6.63
C TYR A 374 -24.40 -17.44 7.47
N ALA A 375 -25.65 -17.48 6.98
CA ALA A 375 -26.81 -17.02 7.74
C ALA A 375 -27.02 -17.80 9.05
N SER A 376 -26.79 -19.12 9.06
CA SER A 376 -26.92 -19.93 10.29
C SER A 376 -25.80 -19.70 11.31
N HIS A 377 -24.72 -19.00 10.93
CA HIS A 377 -23.62 -18.57 11.81
C HIS A 377 -23.63 -17.05 12.06
N GLU A 378 -24.72 -16.35 11.72
CA GLU A 378 -24.87 -14.88 11.85
C GLU A 378 -23.81 -14.06 11.10
N LEU A 379 -23.17 -14.66 10.10
CA LEU A 379 -22.21 -14.01 9.19
C LEU A 379 -22.98 -13.34 8.04
N TRP A 380 -23.78 -12.34 8.41
CA TRP A 380 -24.81 -11.73 7.56
C TRP A 380 -24.26 -11.08 6.28
N THR A 381 -23.07 -10.49 6.31
CA THR A 381 -22.48 -9.82 5.13
C THR A 381 -22.18 -10.84 4.02
N GLU A 382 -21.48 -11.92 4.35
CA GLU A 382 -21.21 -13.02 3.42
C GLU A 382 -22.50 -13.76 3.01
N ALA A 383 -23.47 -13.90 3.93
CA ALA A 383 -24.77 -14.49 3.63
C ALA A 383 -25.54 -13.69 2.55
N VAL A 384 -25.56 -12.36 2.67
CA VAL A 384 -26.19 -11.46 1.68
C VAL A 384 -25.44 -11.50 0.35
N GLN A 385 -24.10 -11.41 0.35
CA GLN A 385 -23.30 -11.49 -0.88
C GLN A 385 -23.58 -12.77 -1.67
N HIS A 386 -23.60 -13.92 -1.00
CA HIS A 386 -23.91 -15.18 -1.65
C HIS A 386 -25.39 -15.35 -1.99
N ALA A 387 -26.33 -14.77 -1.23
CA ALA A 387 -27.75 -14.77 -1.61
C ALA A 387 -27.99 -13.95 -2.89
N ILE A 388 -27.31 -12.81 -3.05
CA ILE A 388 -27.32 -12.00 -4.28
C ILE A 388 -26.72 -12.81 -5.44
N ALA A 389 -25.54 -13.40 -5.27
CA ALA A 389 -24.89 -14.21 -6.29
C ALA A 389 -25.67 -15.48 -6.68
N ALA A 390 -26.52 -16.00 -5.79
CA ALA A 390 -27.47 -17.08 -6.07
C ALA A 390 -28.75 -16.63 -6.79
N GLY A 391 -28.95 -15.32 -7.02
CA GLY A 391 -30.20 -14.76 -7.55
C GLY A 391 -31.38 -14.80 -6.56
N ALA A 392 -31.12 -15.03 -5.27
CA ALA A 392 -32.13 -15.20 -4.23
C ALA A 392 -32.53 -13.87 -3.58
N SER A 393 -32.96 -12.89 -4.38
CA SER A 393 -33.18 -11.50 -3.98
C SER A 393 -34.05 -11.32 -2.74
N ASP A 394 -35.17 -12.06 -2.62
CA ASP A 394 -36.07 -11.95 -1.47
C ASP A 394 -35.39 -12.32 -0.14
N ARG A 395 -34.49 -13.32 -0.15
CA ARG A 395 -33.71 -13.71 1.03
C ARG A 395 -32.62 -12.70 1.33
N ALA A 396 -31.92 -12.21 0.30
CA ALA A 396 -30.89 -11.18 0.46
C ALA A 396 -31.47 -9.93 1.14
N ILE A 397 -32.61 -9.43 0.65
CA ILE A 397 -33.30 -8.27 1.23
C ILE A 397 -33.70 -8.52 2.69
N GLY A 398 -34.25 -9.70 3.01
CA GLY A 398 -34.59 -10.07 4.39
C GLY A 398 -33.39 -10.17 5.34
N TRP A 399 -32.19 -10.45 4.83
CA TRP A 399 -30.97 -10.55 5.64
C TRP A 399 -30.14 -9.27 5.69
N ILE A 400 -30.28 -8.35 4.74
CA ILE A 400 -29.57 -7.05 4.75
C ILE A 400 -29.82 -6.29 6.05
N ASN A 401 -31.04 -6.36 6.61
CA ASN A 401 -31.36 -5.67 7.86
C ASN A 401 -30.43 -6.07 9.03
N ASN A 402 -29.96 -7.32 9.05
CA ASN A 402 -29.10 -7.86 10.10
C ASN A 402 -27.66 -7.32 10.03
N CYS A 403 -27.23 -6.74 8.90
CA CYS A 403 -25.87 -6.21 8.72
C CYS A 403 -25.77 -4.75 8.25
N ALA A 404 -26.83 -4.14 7.69
CA ALA A 404 -26.74 -2.85 7.02
C ALA A 404 -26.14 -1.76 7.92
N MET A 405 -26.68 -1.59 9.14
CA MET A 405 -26.11 -0.62 10.10
C MET A 405 -24.74 -1.04 10.64
N ALA A 406 -24.40 -2.33 10.68
CA ALA A 406 -23.07 -2.77 11.11
C ALA A 406 -21.98 -2.38 10.10
N LEU A 407 -22.28 -2.44 8.79
CA LEU A 407 -21.40 -1.95 7.73
C LEU A 407 -21.17 -0.44 7.84
N ILE A 408 -22.26 0.33 8.00
CA ILE A 408 -22.20 1.79 8.21
C ILE A 408 -21.36 2.16 9.45
N LYS A 409 -21.63 1.50 10.58
CA LYS A 409 -20.97 1.78 11.86
C LYS A 409 -19.46 1.48 11.86
N ARG A 410 -19.02 0.53 11.02
CA ARG A 410 -17.60 0.23 10.72
C ARG A 410 -17.00 1.10 9.61
N GLY A 411 -17.81 1.81 8.83
CA GLY A 411 -17.35 2.62 7.69
C GLY A 411 -17.15 1.84 6.38
N ASP A 412 -17.73 0.65 6.24
CA ASP A 412 -17.88 -0.02 4.96
C ASP A 412 -19.13 0.50 4.22
N LEU A 413 -18.98 1.70 3.70
CA LEU A 413 -20.07 2.44 3.07
C LEU A 413 -20.40 1.90 1.67
N PHE A 414 -19.44 1.28 0.98
CA PHE A 414 -19.57 0.96 -0.43
C PHE A 414 -20.25 -0.39 -0.68
N THR A 415 -20.05 -1.38 0.18
CA THR A 415 -20.73 -2.68 0.05
C THR A 415 -22.26 -2.53 0.10
N LEU A 416 -22.80 -1.73 1.03
CA LEU A 416 -24.25 -1.50 1.12
C LEU A 416 -24.79 -0.71 -0.09
N LEU A 417 -24.04 0.27 -0.61
CA LEU A 417 -24.44 1.05 -1.80
C LEU A 417 -24.32 0.26 -3.10
N GLU A 418 -23.44 -0.75 -3.16
CA GLU A 418 -23.36 -1.69 -4.27
C GLU A 418 -24.54 -2.66 -4.25
N TRP A 419 -24.94 -3.15 -3.08
CA TRP A 419 -26.15 -3.97 -2.92
C TRP A 419 -27.41 -3.22 -3.32
N GLN A 420 -27.57 -1.94 -2.91
CA GLN A 420 -28.71 -1.10 -3.29
C GLN A 420 -28.97 -1.12 -4.80
N ARG A 421 -27.91 -1.08 -5.63
CA ARG A 421 -28.01 -1.03 -7.10
C ARG A 421 -28.50 -2.32 -7.74
N GLN A 422 -28.52 -3.42 -6.99
CA GLN A 422 -28.87 -4.75 -7.49
C GLN A 422 -30.33 -5.14 -7.18
N PHE A 423 -31.05 -4.34 -6.39
CA PHE A 423 -32.45 -4.58 -6.03
C PHE A 423 -33.42 -3.60 -6.72
N PRO A 424 -34.59 -4.07 -7.17
CA PRO A 424 -35.69 -3.20 -7.59
C PRO A 424 -36.18 -2.28 -6.47
N ASP A 425 -36.50 -1.03 -6.82
CA ASP A 425 -37.01 -0.01 -5.90
C ASP A 425 -38.28 -0.47 -5.15
N GLU A 426 -39.14 -1.28 -5.78
CA GLU A 426 -40.38 -1.77 -5.15
C GLU A 426 -40.12 -2.63 -3.91
N LEU A 427 -39.11 -3.51 -3.97
CA LEU A 427 -38.78 -4.41 -2.85
C LEU A 427 -38.12 -3.65 -1.69
N MET A 428 -37.39 -2.56 -2.01
CA MET A 428 -36.73 -1.73 -1.01
C MET A 428 -37.69 -0.82 -0.24
N ARG A 429 -38.81 -0.37 -0.83
CA ARG A 429 -39.76 0.55 -0.17
C ARG A 429 -40.27 0.04 1.17
N GLY A 430 -40.53 -1.26 1.30
CA GLY A 430 -41.02 -1.89 2.53
C GLY A 430 -40.00 -2.04 3.66
N GLN A 431 -38.70 -1.77 3.40
CA GLN A 431 -37.60 -2.00 4.34
C GLN A 431 -37.08 -0.67 4.91
N CYS A 432 -37.80 -0.07 5.85
CA CYS A 432 -37.49 1.27 6.38
C CYS A 432 -36.08 1.36 7.01
N GLU A 433 -35.72 0.41 7.89
CA GLU A 433 -34.42 0.36 8.56
C GLU A 433 -33.25 0.21 7.56
N VAL A 434 -33.42 -0.60 6.52
CA VAL A 434 -32.44 -0.73 5.44
C VAL A 434 -32.32 0.55 4.62
N ARG A 435 -33.44 1.24 4.33
CA ARG A 435 -33.43 2.55 3.65
C ARG A 435 -32.73 3.62 4.47
N LEU A 436 -32.88 3.62 5.79
CA LEU A 436 -32.15 4.50 6.72
C LEU A 436 -30.64 4.20 6.70
N ALA A 437 -30.25 2.93 6.76
CA ALA A 437 -28.85 2.53 6.64
C ALA A 437 -28.23 2.93 5.29
N ILE A 438 -28.98 2.82 4.18
CA ILE A 438 -28.57 3.31 2.87
C ILE A 438 -28.43 4.84 2.87
N ALA A 439 -29.38 5.57 3.49
CA ALA A 439 -29.31 7.03 3.58
C ALA A 439 -28.09 7.51 4.39
N TRP A 440 -27.75 6.81 5.48
CA TRP A 440 -26.46 6.98 6.18
C TRP A 440 -25.27 6.71 5.26
N GLY A 441 -25.27 5.59 4.53
CA GLY A 441 -24.23 5.23 3.58
C GLY A 441 -24.01 6.30 2.50
N LEU A 442 -25.09 6.82 1.92
CA LEU A 442 -25.06 7.92 0.95
C LEU A 442 -24.48 9.20 1.57
N ALA A 443 -24.91 9.59 2.78
CA ALA A 443 -24.43 10.81 3.44
C ALA A 443 -22.93 10.74 3.73
N LEU A 444 -22.46 9.61 4.29
CA LEU A 444 -21.06 9.41 4.66
C LEU A 444 -20.15 9.14 3.43
N ALA A 445 -20.68 8.54 2.36
CA ALA A 445 -20.01 8.39 1.06
C ALA A 445 -20.09 9.65 0.19
N LEU A 446 -20.45 10.80 0.78
CA LEU A 446 -20.44 12.13 0.17
C LEU A 446 -21.39 12.27 -1.04
N ARG A 447 -22.51 11.53 -1.03
CA ARG A 447 -23.61 11.58 -2.01
C ARG A 447 -24.78 12.41 -1.44
N PHE A 448 -24.51 13.67 -1.14
CA PHE A 448 -25.38 14.52 -0.32
C PHE A 448 -26.82 14.62 -0.85
N GLU A 449 -27.01 14.89 -2.14
CA GLU A 449 -28.34 15.06 -2.73
C GLU A 449 -29.14 13.74 -2.76
N GLU A 450 -28.46 12.59 -2.99
CA GLU A 450 -29.09 11.26 -2.92
C GLU A 450 -29.55 10.95 -1.48
N ALA A 451 -28.71 11.26 -0.48
CA ALA A 451 -29.02 11.07 0.93
C ALA A 451 -30.18 11.96 1.42
N LEU A 452 -30.15 13.25 1.06
CA LEU A 452 -31.18 14.22 1.41
C LEU A 452 -32.54 13.86 0.81
N LYS A 453 -32.57 13.41 -0.45
CA LYS A 453 -33.78 12.93 -1.09
C LYS A 453 -34.31 11.67 -0.38
N LEU A 454 -33.47 10.66 -0.16
CA LEU A 454 -33.90 9.41 0.45
C LEU A 454 -34.40 9.62 1.89
N ALA A 455 -33.74 10.47 2.68
CA ALA A 455 -34.22 10.83 4.02
C ALA A 455 -35.60 11.52 3.97
N ALA A 456 -35.82 12.45 3.04
CA ALA A 456 -37.13 13.09 2.87
C ALA A 456 -38.22 12.12 2.41
N ASP A 457 -37.90 11.19 1.50
CA ASP A 457 -38.81 10.13 1.06
C ASP A 457 -39.20 9.21 2.24
N ILE A 458 -38.25 8.88 3.13
CA ILE A 458 -38.51 8.12 4.37
C ILE A 458 -39.34 8.93 5.38
N GLU A 459 -39.07 10.23 5.57
CA GLU A 459 -39.87 11.11 6.45
C GLU A 459 -41.35 11.13 6.04
N VAL A 460 -41.63 11.18 4.72
CA VAL A 460 -43.00 11.13 4.17
C VAL A 460 -43.66 9.78 4.46
N ASP A 461 -42.95 8.67 4.25
CA ASP A 461 -43.48 7.33 4.53
C ASP A 461 -43.78 7.12 6.02
N ILE A 462 -42.89 7.58 6.92
CA ILE A 462 -43.12 7.53 8.37
C ILE A 462 -44.33 8.40 8.77
N ALA A 463 -44.43 9.61 8.23
CA ALA A 463 -45.56 10.52 8.50
C ALA A 463 -46.91 9.99 7.98
N ALA A 464 -46.91 9.09 6.99
CA ALA A 464 -48.10 8.42 6.50
C ALA A 464 -48.57 7.25 7.40
N THR A 465 -47.76 6.82 8.38
CA THR A 465 -48.17 5.76 9.33
C THR A 465 -49.10 6.30 10.43
N PRO A 466 -50.01 5.48 11.00
CA PRO A 466 -50.96 5.93 12.02
C PRO A 466 -50.33 6.38 13.35
N LEU A 467 -49.11 5.92 13.64
CA LEU A 467 -48.31 6.26 14.82
C LEU A 467 -46.85 6.46 14.38
N PRO A 468 -46.47 7.66 13.92
CA PRO A 468 -45.11 7.95 13.46
C PRO A 468 -44.07 7.74 14.57
N ASP A 469 -43.02 6.98 14.28
CA ASP A 469 -41.93 6.75 15.23
C ASP A 469 -41.02 7.99 15.33
N GLY A 470 -40.99 8.59 16.52
CA GLY A 470 -40.17 9.76 16.81
C GLY A 470 -38.66 9.51 16.74
N ASN A 471 -38.20 8.26 16.92
CA ASN A 471 -36.79 7.90 16.78
C ASN A 471 -36.38 7.83 15.30
N LEU A 472 -37.19 7.20 14.44
CA LEU A 472 -36.90 7.12 13.00
C LEU A 472 -36.93 8.53 12.36
N LEU A 473 -37.85 9.40 12.78
CA LEU A 473 -37.85 10.81 12.38
C LEU A 473 -36.60 11.55 12.86
N CYS A 474 -36.13 11.29 14.08
CA CYS A 474 -34.89 11.85 14.61
C CYS A 474 -33.65 11.36 13.83
N GLU A 475 -33.67 10.11 13.36
CA GLU A 475 -32.60 9.54 12.53
C GLU A 475 -32.55 10.18 11.14
N CYS A 476 -33.70 10.36 10.46
CA CYS A 476 -33.77 11.15 9.21
C CYS A 476 -33.21 12.57 9.38
N GLN A 477 -33.55 13.23 10.48
CA GLN A 477 -33.05 14.57 10.82
C GLN A 477 -31.54 14.58 11.07
N ALA A 478 -31.01 13.55 11.73
CA ALA A 478 -29.57 13.38 11.93
C ALA A 478 -28.84 13.18 10.59
N ILE A 479 -29.32 12.27 9.72
CA ILE A 479 -28.81 12.04 8.35
C ILE A 479 -28.78 13.34 7.57
N ARG A 480 -29.88 14.11 7.60
CA ARG A 480 -30.01 15.42 6.94
C ARG A 480 -28.99 16.43 7.47
N SER A 481 -28.83 16.53 8.79
CA SER A 481 -27.85 17.43 9.41
C SER A 481 -26.41 17.09 8.98
N VAL A 482 -26.10 15.80 8.84
CA VAL A 482 -24.79 15.28 8.42
C VAL A 482 -24.55 15.53 6.94
N ALA A 483 -25.50 15.22 6.06
CA ALA A 483 -25.36 15.48 4.63
C ALA A 483 -25.13 16.97 4.32
N ILE A 484 -25.77 17.87 5.07
CA ILE A 484 -25.56 19.33 4.97
C ILE A 484 -24.17 19.72 5.53
N ALA A 485 -23.80 19.23 6.72
CA ALA A 485 -22.51 19.55 7.35
C ALA A 485 -21.32 19.06 6.52
N LEU A 486 -21.43 17.88 5.89
CA LEU A 486 -20.40 17.33 5.01
C LEU A 486 -20.35 18.00 3.63
N LYS A 487 -21.39 18.76 3.24
CA LYS A 487 -21.35 19.74 2.15
C LYS A 487 -20.65 21.05 2.55
N ASP A 488 -19.99 21.08 3.71
CA ASP A 488 -19.19 22.20 4.24
C ASP A 488 -20.00 23.38 4.81
N ASP A 489 -21.31 23.22 5.04
CA ASP A 489 -22.13 24.19 5.77
C ASP A 489 -22.11 23.88 7.29
N SER A 490 -21.43 24.73 8.05
CA SER A 490 -21.32 24.59 9.51
C SER A 490 -22.44 25.28 10.29
N GLU A 491 -23.29 26.10 9.67
CA GLU A 491 -24.26 26.95 10.37
C GLU A 491 -25.69 26.40 10.27
N SER A 492 -26.18 26.10 9.07
CA SER A 492 -27.58 25.70 8.89
C SER A 492 -27.99 24.37 9.55
N PRO A 493 -27.13 23.32 9.69
CA PRO A 493 -27.55 22.06 10.31
C PRO A 493 -27.47 22.09 11.84
N LEU A 494 -26.86 23.10 12.46
CA LEU A 494 -26.61 23.13 13.91
C LEU A 494 -27.89 22.99 14.76
N PRO A 495 -28.99 23.73 14.52
CA PRO A 495 -30.21 23.57 15.33
C PRO A 495 -30.81 22.18 15.24
N LEU A 496 -30.75 21.57 14.04
CA LEU A 496 -31.29 20.23 13.77
C LEU A 496 -30.45 19.16 14.47
N ALA A 497 -29.13 19.22 14.32
CA ALA A 497 -28.21 18.29 14.98
C ALA A 497 -28.31 18.39 16.51
N GLN A 498 -28.46 19.61 17.05
CA GLN A 498 -28.59 19.81 18.49
C GLN A 498 -29.90 19.25 19.05
N ASP A 499 -31.00 19.30 18.30
CA ASP A 499 -32.25 18.64 18.68
C ASP A 499 -32.10 17.11 18.68
N CYS A 500 -31.43 16.56 17.66
CA CYS A 500 -31.14 15.12 17.57
C CYS A 500 -30.28 14.61 18.75
N VAL A 501 -29.23 15.35 19.13
CA VAL A 501 -28.39 15.04 20.31
C VAL A 501 -29.20 14.99 21.61
N ASN A 502 -30.24 15.82 21.73
CA ASN A 502 -31.04 15.92 22.95
C ASN A 502 -32.20 14.92 23.01
N ARG A 503 -32.68 14.42 21.86
CA ARG A 503 -33.92 13.63 21.75
C ARG A 503 -33.72 12.18 21.31
N SER A 504 -32.63 11.85 20.62
CA SER A 504 -32.40 10.49 20.14
C SER A 504 -32.15 9.52 21.30
N SER A 505 -32.83 8.37 21.30
CA SER A 505 -32.54 7.26 22.20
C SER A 505 -31.48 6.29 21.66
N ASP A 506 -31.06 6.42 20.40
CA ASP A 506 -29.98 5.61 19.80
C ASP A 506 -28.61 6.29 20.01
N PRO A 507 -27.67 5.64 20.73
CA PRO A 507 -26.33 6.18 20.94
C PRO A 507 -25.56 6.51 19.66
N TRP A 508 -25.79 5.78 18.57
CA TRP A 508 -25.13 6.06 17.28
C TRP A 508 -25.62 7.38 16.68
N THR A 509 -26.93 7.52 16.49
CA THR A 509 -27.58 8.71 15.94
C THR A 509 -27.24 9.96 16.76
N ALA A 510 -27.32 9.87 18.09
CA ALA A 510 -26.94 10.97 18.99
C ALA A 510 -25.46 11.37 18.86
N ASN A 511 -24.54 10.40 18.77
CA ASN A 511 -23.10 10.66 18.66
C ASN A 511 -22.69 11.19 17.28
N VAL A 512 -23.33 10.74 16.20
CA VAL A 512 -23.09 11.29 14.86
C VAL A 512 -23.62 12.72 14.76
N ALA A 513 -24.80 13.01 15.32
CA ALA A 513 -25.29 14.40 15.44
C ALA A 513 -24.38 15.27 16.33
N SER A 514 -23.81 14.71 17.41
CA SER A 514 -22.81 15.39 18.26
C SER A 514 -21.57 15.81 17.46
N ASN A 515 -21.11 14.99 16.51
CA ASN A 515 -20.01 15.36 15.63
C ASN A 515 -20.35 16.55 14.71
N VAL A 516 -21.61 16.69 14.25
CA VAL A 516 -22.06 17.89 13.53
C VAL A 516 -22.06 19.12 14.43
N VAL A 517 -22.63 19.04 15.63
CA VAL A 517 -22.64 20.13 16.62
C VAL A 517 -21.21 20.59 16.96
N ARG A 518 -20.28 19.64 17.14
CA ARG A 518 -18.84 19.93 17.31
C ARG A 518 -18.24 20.64 16.10
N PHE A 519 -18.44 20.14 14.89
CA PHE A 519 -17.96 20.80 13.67
C PHE A 519 -18.44 22.25 13.59
N SER A 520 -19.73 22.48 13.82
CA SER A 520 -20.35 23.82 13.88
C SER A 520 -19.70 24.73 14.93
N HIS A 521 -19.58 24.29 16.19
CA HIS A 521 -18.96 25.11 17.23
C HIS A 521 -17.47 25.37 16.99
N MET A 522 -16.72 24.38 16.49
CA MET A 522 -15.31 24.54 16.14
C MET A 522 -15.11 25.56 15.02
N LYS A 523 -15.92 25.51 13.95
CA LYS A 523 -15.83 26.44 12.81
C LYS A 523 -16.29 27.86 13.17
N ALA A 524 -17.21 28.00 14.13
CA ALA A 524 -17.65 29.30 14.66
C ALA A 524 -16.74 29.87 15.78
N GLY A 525 -15.63 29.21 16.15
CA GLY A 525 -14.74 29.63 17.24
C GLY A 525 -15.29 29.41 18.66
N ASN A 526 -16.44 28.75 18.81
CA ASN A 526 -17.13 28.52 20.07
C ASN A 526 -16.55 27.33 20.87
N LEU A 527 -15.25 27.34 21.15
CA LEU A 527 -14.53 26.18 21.69
C LEU A 527 -15.06 25.69 23.05
N LYS A 528 -15.60 26.58 23.88
CA LYS A 528 -16.27 26.19 25.13
C LYS A 528 -17.47 25.26 24.87
N GLN A 529 -18.28 25.57 23.85
CA GLN A 529 -19.42 24.73 23.47
C GLN A 529 -18.98 23.47 22.70
N PHE A 530 -17.91 23.56 21.90
CA PHE A 530 -17.27 22.39 21.30
C PHE A 530 -16.91 21.32 22.34
N HIS A 531 -16.21 21.70 23.42
CA HIS A 531 -15.85 20.76 24.48
C HIS A 531 -17.05 20.34 25.35
N ALA A 532 -18.01 21.24 25.58
CA ALA A 532 -19.23 20.95 26.35
C ALA A 532 -20.28 20.13 25.60
N THR A 533 -20.15 19.95 24.27
CA THR A 533 -21.08 19.14 23.48
C THR A 533 -21.14 17.71 24.06
N PRO A 534 -22.34 17.12 24.30
CA PRO A 534 -22.46 15.78 24.85
C PRO A 534 -21.82 14.67 24.00
N TRP A 535 -21.52 13.54 24.63
CA TRP A 535 -21.17 12.28 23.97
C TRP A 535 -21.68 11.13 24.81
N ILE A 536 -22.36 10.17 24.19
CA ILE A 536 -22.84 8.95 24.86
C ILE A 536 -21.72 7.91 24.77
N PRO A 537 -21.11 7.47 25.89
CA PRO A 537 -20.08 6.44 25.87
C PRO A 537 -20.67 5.10 25.40
N TYR A 538 -19.98 4.43 24.49
CA TYR A 538 -20.29 3.05 24.11
C TYR A 538 -19.74 2.07 25.16
N SER A 539 -20.37 0.90 25.30
CA SER A 539 -19.69 -0.26 25.91
C SER A 539 -18.53 -0.75 25.04
N VAL A 540 -17.63 -1.56 25.61
CA VAL A 540 -16.44 -2.07 24.88
C VAL A 540 -16.83 -2.85 23.61
N GLU A 541 -17.95 -3.58 23.63
CA GLU A 541 -18.44 -4.31 22.46
C GLU A 541 -19.09 -3.40 21.42
N GLU A 542 -19.71 -2.31 21.85
CA GLU A 542 -20.33 -1.32 20.97
C GLU A 542 -19.29 -0.38 20.34
N ASP A 543 -18.20 -0.04 21.03
CA ASP A 543 -17.17 0.85 20.49
C ASP A 543 -16.47 0.18 19.28
N ARG A 544 -16.18 -1.12 19.39
CA ARG A 544 -15.71 -1.98 18.27
C ARG A 544 -16.71 -2.10 17.12
N ARG A 545 -18.00 -1.78 17.34
CA ARG A 545 -19.03 -1.77 16.29
C ARG A 545 -19.20 -0.37 15.69
N ASN A 546 -19.15 0.68 16.51
CA ASN A 546 -19.43 2.08 16.16
C ASN A 546 -18.17 2.91 15.83
N VAL A 547 -17.07 2.23 15.46
CA VAL A 547 -15.74 2.79 15.15
C VAL A 547 -15.80 4.11 14.39
N PHE A 548 -16.61 4.20 13.33
CA PHE A 548 -16.59 5.35 12.44
C PHE A 548 -16.97 6.68 13.14
N ALA A 549 -17.93 6.66 14.06
CA ALA A 549 -18.33 7.86 14.82
C ALA A 549 -17.26 8.28 15.85
N SER A 550 -16.66 7.29 16.55
CA SER A 550 -15.57 7.52 17.50
C SER A 550 -14.35 8.12 16.79
N VAL A 551 -13.94 7.54 15.66
CA VAL A 551 -12.82 8.05 14.84
C VAL A 551 -13.07 9.47 14.33
N TYR A 552 -14.31 9.79 13.91
CA TYR A 552 -14.70 11.15 13.52
C TYR A 552 -14.51 12.16 14.65
N ARG A 553 -14.95 11.81 15.86
CA ARG A 553 -14.78 12.64 17.07
C ARG A 553 -13.31 12.88 17.37
N HIS A 554 -12.47 11.85 17.28
CA HIS A 554 -11.02 11.97 17.43
C HIS A 554 -10.42 12.95 16.41
N CYS A 555 -10.83 12.87 15.14
CA CYS A 555 -10.40 13.83 14.12
C CYS A 555 -10.84 15.27 14.42
N LEU A 556 -12.09 15.48 14.86
CA LEU A 556 -12.61 16.81 15.22
C LEU A 556 -11.91 17.39 16.46
N ASN A 557 -11.64 16.57 17.48
CA ASN A 557 -10.87 16.99 18.65
C ASN A 557 -9.44 17.40 18.25
N GLY A 558 -8.75 16.56 17.47
CA GLY A 558 -7.40 16.89 17.01
C GLY A 558 -7.36 18.17 16.17
N LEU A 559 -8.34 18.41 15.29
CA LEU A 559 -8.46 19.65 14.52
C LEU A 559 -8.70 20.88 15.42
N ALA A 560 -9.46 20.74 16.51
CA ALA A 560 -9.66 21.81 17.49
C ALA A 560 -8.37 22.13 18.28
N GLU A 561 -7.63 21.11 18.72
CA GLU A 561 -6.34 21.27 19.40
C GLU A 561 -5.26 21.84 18.47
N GLU A 562 -5.24 21.43 17.19
CA GLU A 562 -4.34 21.97 16.16
C GLU A 562 -4.58 23.46 15.92
N ARG A 563 -5.85 23.89 15.87
CA ARG A 563 -6.23 25.31 15.79
C ARG A 563 -5.73 26.12 16.98
N GLN A 564 -5.66 25.50 18.15
CA GLN A 564 -5.08 26.05 19.37
C GLN A 564 -3.55 25.91 19.47
N ILE A 565 -2.88 25.48 18.39
CA ILE A 565 -1.44 25.22 18.27
C ILE A 565 -0.89 24.21 19.31
N ARG A 566 -1.74 23.27 19.76
CA ARG A 566 -1.39 22.19 20.68
C ARG A 566 -1.11 20.89 19.92
N LEU A 567 -0.05 20.90 19.10
CA LEU A 567 0.22 19.82 18.13
C LEU A 567 0.37 18.42 18.75
N ALA A 568 0.91 18.32 19.97
CA ALA A 568 1.04 17.03 20.67
C ALA A 568 -0.32 16.38 20.99
N ALA A 569 -1.28 17.16 21.50
CA ALA A 569 -2.64 16.69 21.77
C ALA A 569 -3.41 16.37 20.47
N ALA A 570 -3.13 17.11 19.40
CA ALA A 570 -3.67 16.81 18.07
C ALA A 570 -3.15 15.45 17.53
N ASP A 571 -1.83 15.21 17.56
CA ASP A 571 -1.22 13.94 17.12
C ASP A 571 -1.69 12.76 17.99
N GLU A 572 -1.86 12.95 19.31
CA GLU A 572 -2.44 11.94 20.21
C GLU A 572 -3.87 11.56 19.79
N HIS A 573 -4.74 12.54 19.55
CA HIS A 573 -6.10 12.28 19.07
C HIS A 573 -6.13 11.60 17.70
N TYR A 574 -5.30 12.02 16.75
CA TYR A 574 -5.23 11.40 15.42
C TYR A 574 -4.70 9.96 15.48
N ARG A 575 -3.67 9.70 16.29
CA ARG A 575 -3.13 8.34 16.51
C ARG A 575 -4.13 7.42 17.15
N GLU A 576 -4.87 7.89 18.14
CA GLU A 576 -5.90 7.09 18.80
C GLU A 576 -7.04 6.74 17.84
N GLY A 577 -7.50 7.71 17.04
CA GLY A 577 -8.46 7.43 15.96
C GLY A 577 -7.92 6.43 14.93
N PHE A 578 -6.64 6.51 14.55
CA PHE A 578 -6.03 5.56 13.63
C PHE A 578 -5.92 4.16 14.25
N ARG A 579 -5.52 4.05 15.53
CA ARG A 579 -5.41 2.79 16.27
C ARG A 579 -6.74 2.05 16.34
N ILE A 580 -7.83 2.74 16.67
CA ILE A 580 -9.18 2.15 16.72
C ILE A 580 -9.57 1.65 15.32
N ALA A 581 -9.40 2.47 14.28
CA ALA A 581 -9.72 2.09 12.92
C ALA A 581 -8.90 0.89 12.41
N GLU A 582 -7.60 0.86 12.69
CA GLU A 582 -6.69 -0.21 12.26
C GLU A 582 -7.00 -1.54 12.96
N GLN A 583 -7.34 -1.52 14.25
CA GLN A 583 -7.62 -2.73 15.03
C GLN A 583 -8.97 -3.38 14.69
N ASP A 584 -10.04 -2.59 14.54
CA ASP A 584 -11.40 -3.12 14.40
C ASP A 584 -11.91 -3.21 12.94
N VAL A 585 -11.28 -2.49 12.00
CA VAL A 585 -11.71 -2.41 10.59
C VAL A 585 -10.54 -2.65 9.61
N GLY A 586 -9.33 -2.24 9.97
CA GLY A 586 -8.10 -2.45 9.19
C GLY A 586 -7.54 -1.19 8.52
N PRO A 587 -6.25 -1.19 8.14
CA PRO A 587 -5.49 0.00 7.73
C PRO A 587 -5.86 0.56 6.35
N ASN A 588 -6.66 -0.16 5.57
CA ASN A 588 -7.14 0.21 4.22
C ASN A 588 -8.64 0.55 4.20
N SER A 589 -9.18 1.02 5.32
CA SER A 589 -10.57 1.44 5.48
C SER A 589 -10.74 2.96 5.34
N VAL A 590 -11.97 3.42 5.06
CA VAL A 590 -12.33 4.85 5.13
C VAL A 590 -12.15 5.38 6.56
N ALA A 591 -12.44 4.55 7.57
CA ALA A 591 -12.18 4.86 8.97
C ALA A 591 -10.70 5.18 9.21
N ALA A 592 -9.76 4.37 8.72
CA ALA A 592 -8.33 4.62 8.88
C ALA A 592 -7.83 5.81 8.03
N ALA A 593 -8.47 6.07 6.88
CA ALA A 593 -8.11 7.16 5.97
C ALA A 593 -8.37 8.57 6.56
N LEU A 594 -9.37 8.72 7.43
CA LEU A 594 -9.67 9.96 8.16
C LEU A 594 -8.45 10.47 8.95
N PRO A 595 -7.99 9.79 10.03
CA PRO A 595 -6.84 10.24 10.82
C PRO A 595 -5.52 10.15 10.04
N ALA A 596 -5.34 9.21 9.11
CA ALA A 596 -4.12 9.13 8.29
C ALA A 596 -3.85 10.43 7.51
N SER A 597 -4.91 11.09 7.02
CA SER A 597 -4.83 12.40 6.34
C SER A 597 -4.31 13.51 7.25
N LEU A 598 -4.61 13.44 8.55
CA LEU A 598 -4.27 14.44 9.56
C LEU A 598 -2.90 14.16 10.18
N ILE A 599 -2.55 12.88 10.40
CA ILE A 599 -1.19 12.43 10.75
C ILE A 599 -0.19 12.84 9.67
N ALA A 600 -0.54 12.69 8.38
CA ALA A 600 0.29 13.16 7.27
C ALA A 600 0.58 14.67 7.38
N ARG A 601 -0.39 15.48 7.81
CA ARG A 601 -0.21 16.92 8.03
C ARG A 601 0.65 17.23 9.25
N MET A 602 0.58 16.43 10.33
CA MET A 602 1.51 16.54 11.47
C MET A 602 2.95 16.16 11.09
N LYS A 603 3.12 15.07 10.33
CA LYS A 603 4.42 14.64 9.79
C LYS A 603 5.01 15.67 8.83
N TYR A 604 4.16 16.26 7.98
CA TYR A 604 4.55 17.37 7.13
C TYR A 604 5.07 18.53 7.99
N GLU A 605 4.28 19.00 8.97
CA GLU A 605 4.64 20.14 9.83
C GLU A 605 5.98 19.92 10.56
N GLN A 606 6.27 18.70 11.01
CA GLN A 606 7.54 18.30 11.64
C GLN A 606 8.76 18.35 10.70
N GLY A 607 8.54 18.42 9.38
CA GLY A 607 9.58 18.38 8.34
C GLY A 607 9.82 17.01 7.72
N LEU A 608 9.04 15.99 8.08
CA LEU A 608 9.21 14.59 7.67
C LEU A 608 8.45 14.32 6.37
N LEU A 609 8.93 14.90 5.26
CA LEU A 609 8.21 14.95 3.97
C LEU A 609 7.89 13.58 3.38
N ASP A 610 8.83 12.62 3.47
CA ASP A 610 8.65 11.28 2.89
C ASP A 610 7.66 10.44 3.71
N GLU A 611 7.72 10.53 5.05
CA GLU A 611 6.70 9.93 5.92
C GLU A 611 5.32 10.54 5.65
N ALA A 612 5.24 11.86 5.52
CA ALA A 612 4.00 12.59 5.27
C ALA A 612 3.31 12.15 3.97
N GLU A 613 4.05 11.95 2.88
CA GLU A 613 3.49 11.40 1.63
C GLU A 613 3.08 9.93 1.79
N ALA A 614 3.88 9.11 2.48
CA ALA A 614 3.63 7.68 2.68
C ALA A 614 2.31 7.39 3.45
N TRP A 615 1.91 8.26 4.38
CA TRP A 615 0.63 8.11 5.11
C TRP A 615 -0.61 8.16 4.20
N VAL A 616 -0.56 8.95 3.12
CA VAL A 616 -1.74 9.25 2.28
C VAL A 616 -1.68 8.71 0.85
N ILE A 617 -0.50 8.46 0.28
CA ILE A 617 -0.35 8.18 -1.16
C ILE A 617 -1.23 7.02 -1.67
N ASP A 618 -1.24 5.90 -0.95
CA ASP A 618 -2.06 4.73 -1.29
C ASP A 618 -3.53 4.87 -0.86
N ARG A 619 -3.84 5.86 -0.02
CA ARG A 619 -5.19 6.12 0.53
C ARG A 619 -5.95 7.21 -0.21
N VAL A 620 -5.32 7.96 -1.13
CA VAL A 620 -5.97 9.05 -1.91
C VAL A 620 -7.34 8.65 -2.50
N PRO A 621 -7.57 7.43 -3.05
CA PRO A 621 -8.89 7.03 -3.53
C PRO A 621 -9.97 7.00 -2.43
N LEU A 622 -9.65 6.40 -1.28
CA LEU A 622 -10.55 6.30 -0.12
C LEU A 622 -10.80 7.67 0.53
N ILE A 623 -9.75 8.48 0.64
CA ILE A 623 -9.81 9.86 1.13
C ILE A 623 -10.78 10.68 0.27
N ASN A 624 -10.64 10.61 -1.05
CA ASN A 624 -11.52 11.27 -2.00
C ASN A 624 -12.97 10.75 -1.98
N SER A 625 -13.24 9.53 -1.52
CA SER A 625 -14.56 8.89 -1.63
C SER A 625 -15.41 8.95 -0.37
N GLY A 626 -14.82 9.04 0.84
CA GLY A 626 -15.59 8.97 2.09
C GLY A 626 -15.03 9.74 3.30
N THR A 627 -14.11 10.70 3.12
CA THR A 627 -13.56 11.49 4.25
C THR A 627 -14.01 12.95 4.23
N MET A 628 -13.98 13.61 5.40
CA MET A 628 -14.36 15.02 5.54
C MET A 628 -13.46 15.95 4.71
N LEU A 629 -13.99 17.13 4.34
CA LEU A 629 -13.25 18.14 3.57
C LEU A 629 -11.87 18.45 4.17
N ASP A 630 -11.78 18.64 5.50
CA ASP A 630 -10.52 18.96 6.16
C ASP A 630 -9.45 17.83 6.02
N CYS A 631 -9.86 16.57 5.83
CA CYS A 631 -8.95 15.44 5.53
C CYS A 631 -8.52 15.42 4.06
N VAL A 632 -9.47 15.62 3.14
CA VAL A 632 -9.20 15.76 1.69
C VAL A 632 -8.24 16.93 1.44
N TRP A 633 -8.50 18.08 2.06
CA TRP A 633 -7.64 19.27 1.98
C TRP A 633 -6.25 18.98 2.55
N SER A 634 -6.15 18.41 3.76
CA SER A 634 -4.86 18.06 4.38
C SER A 634 -4.03 17.14 3.47
N THR A 635 -4.68 16.18 2.81
CA THR A 635 -4.02 15.27 1.86
C THR A 635 -3.45 16.01 0.65
N TYR A 636 -4.27 16.77 -0.08
CA TYR A 636 -3.80 17.50 -1.27
C TYR A 636 -2.79 18.61 -0.93
N PHE A 637 -2.95 19.28 0.20
CA PHE A 637 -1.99 20.22 0.76
C PHE A 637 -0.61 19.56 0.93
N VAL A 638 -0.54 18.42 1.63
CA VAL A 638 0.72 17.70 1.86
C VAL A 638 1.35 17.25 0.54
N ILE A 639 0.64 16.52 -0.30
CA ILE A 639 1.25 15.92 -1.51
C ILE A 639 1.61 16.97 -2.57
N SER A 640 0.88 18.09 -2.67
CA SER A 640 1.24 19.19 -3.57
C SER A 640 2.45 19.98 -3.04
N ARG A 641 2.53 20.27 -1.73
CA ARG A 641 3.69 20.93 -1.13
C ARG A 641 4.94 20.04 -1.15
N VAL A 642 4.81 18.72 -0.92
CA VAL A 642 5.93 17.76 -1.09
C VAL A 642 6.41 17.73 -2.55
N ALA A 643 5.50 17.70 -3.53
CA ALA A 643 5.89 17.77 -4.95
C ALA A 643 6.61 19.09 -5.29
N ALA A 644 6.13 20.23 -4.80
CA ALA A 644 6.76 21.53 -4.98
C ALA A 644 8.12 21.64 -4.27
N ALA A 645 8.26 21.07 -3.06
CA ALA A 645 9.53 21.02 -2.33
C ALA A 645 10.60 20.21 -3.10
N ARG A 646 10.19 19.10 -3.74
CA ARG A 646 11.03 18.32 -4.67
C ARG A 646 11.13 18.92 -6.08
N MET A 647 10.82 20.21 -6.25
CA MET A 647 10.90 20.97 -7.51
C MET A 647 10.04 20.43 -8.67
N ASN A 648 9.08 19.56 -8.39
CA ASN A 648 8.14 19.01 -9.37
C ASN A 648 6.85 19.83 -9.41
N PHE A 649 6.97 21.07 -9.89
CA PHE A 649 5.87 22.04 -9.93
C PHE A 649 4.72 21.63 -10.85
N GLU A 650 4.98 20.85 -11.90
CA GLU A 650 3.92 20.32 -12.77
C GLU A 650 3.06 19.29 -12.00
N ARG A 651 3.67 18.27 -11.38
CA ARG A 651 2.93 17.35 -10.49
C ARG A 651 2.19 18.09 -9.37
N ALA A 652 2.79 19.13 -8.79
CA ALA A 652 2.11 19.96 -7.79
C ALA A 652 0.84 20.62 -8.35
N ARG A 653 0.90 21.20 -9.56
CA ARG A 653 -0.28 21.77 -10.25
C ARG A 653 -1.34 20.71 -10.57
N THR A 654 -0.96 19.56 -11.14
CA THR A 654 -1.91 18.47 -11.45
C THR A 654 -2.62 17.93 -10.21
N LEU A 655 -1.92 17.85 -9.07
CA LEU A 655 -2.51 17.46 -7.79
C LEU A 655 -3.52 18.52 -7.27
N LEU A 656 -3.20 19.81 -7.43
CA LEU A 656 -4.10 20.91 -7.09
C LEU A 656 -5.31 20.96 -8.04
N GLU A 657 -5.13 20.81 -9.35
CA GLU A 657 -6.22 20.71 -10.34
C GLU A 657 -7.19 19.56 -10.02
N ARG A 658 -6.67 18.39 -9.62
CA ARG A 658 -7.49 17.26 -9.17
C ARG A 658 -8.30 17.60 -7.92
N ALA A 659 -7.72 18.33 -6.97
CA ALA A 659 -8.40 18.79 -5.75
C ALA A 659 -9.48 19.85 -6.06
N GLU A 660 -9.22 20.79 -6.96
CA GLU A 660 -10.20 21.79 -7.40
C GLU A 660 -11.36 21.15 -8.15
N ASN A 661 -11.10 20.23 -9.07
CA ASN A 661 -12.15 19.47 -9.77
C ASN A 661 -13.05 18.72 -8.78
N LEU A 662 -12.48 18.16 -7.71
CA LEU A 662 -13.23 17.52 -6.64
C LEU A 662 -14.04 18.53 -5.81
N GLY A 663 -13.47 19.71 -5.54
CA GLY A 663 -14.14 20.80 -4.85
C GLY A 663 -15.35 21.33 -5.63
N VAL A 664 -15.19 21.54 -6.94
CA VAL A 664 -16.29 21.94 -7.84
C VAL A 664 -17.36 20.85 -7.92
N ALA A 665 -16.99 19.58 -8.10
CA ALA A 665 -17.94 18.48 -8.21
C ALA A 665 -18.78 18.23 -6.95
N ARG A 666 -18.28 18.63 -5.77
CA ARG A 666 -18.99 18.51 -4.48
C ARG A 666 -19.55 19.81 -3.92
N ASP A 667 -19.42 20.90 -4.67
CA ASP A 667 -19.82 22.24 -4.23
C ASP A 667 -19.07 22.75 -2.97
N TRP A 668 -17.88 22.21 -2.72
CA TRP A 668 -17.03 22.49 -1.56
C TRP A 668 -16.21 23.79 -1.75
N GLY A 669 -16.81 24.92 -1.37
CA GLY A 669 -16.20 26.25 -1.46
C GLY A 669 -14.84 26.35 -0.78
N ARG A 670 -14.66 25.82 0.44
CA ARG A 670 -13.38 25.87 1.16
C ARG A 670 -12.26 25.08 0.50
N LEU A 671 -12.55 23.93 -0.12
CA LEU A 671 -11.53 23.13 -0.80
C LEU A 671 -11.00 23.88 -2.02
N SER A 672 -11.90 24.40 -2.86
CA SER A 672 -11.51 25.22 -4.01
C SER A 672 -10.76 26.49 -3.58
N ALA A 673 -11.17 27.13 -2.47
CA ALA A 673 -10.49 28.30 -1.94
C ALA A 673 -9.04 28.00 -1.49
N GLY A 674 -8.84 26.93 -0.72
CA GLY A 674 -7.51 26.48 -0.30
C GLY A 674 -6.62 26.16 -1.50
N VAL A 675 -7.15 25.44 -2.49
CA VAL A 675 -6.42 25.09 -3.72
C VAL A 675 -5.98 26.32 -4.51
N ILE A 676 -6.88 27.28 -4.73
CA ILE A 676 -6.56 28.51 -5.47
C ILE A 676 -5.54 29.37 -4.69
N ALA A 677 -5.60 29.36 -3.35
CA ALA A 677 -4.60 30.04 -2.52
C ALA A 677 -3.21 29.39 -2.61
N GLU A 678 -3.09 28.05 -2.68
CA GLU A 678 -1.80 27.38 -2.92
C GLU A 678 -1.31 27.57 -4.37
N GLN A 679 -2.20 27.58 -5.37
CA GLN A 679 -1.85 27.98 -6.75
C GLN A 679 -1.25 29.40 -6.76
N ALA A 680 -1.91 30.36 -6.12
CA ALA A 680 -1.42 31.73 -5.98
C ALA A 680 -0.08 31.80 -5.25
N ARG A 681 0.11 31.02 -4.17
CA ARG A 681 1.40 30.92 -3.45
C ARG A 681 2.52 30.40 -4.35
N LEU A 682 2.26 29.43 -5.22
CA LEU A 682 3.25 28.94 -6.19
C LEU A 682 3.61 30.03 -7.20
N TYR A 683 2.63 30.76 -7.75
CA TYR A 683 2.89 31.89 -8.67
C TYR A 683 3.66 33.04 -7.99
N LEU A 684 3.28 33.43 -6.77
CA LEU A 684 3.97 34.48 -5.99
C LEU A 684 5.41 34.09 -5.61
N ASN A 685 5.70 32.80 -5.41
CA ASN A 685 7.08 32.32 -5.20
C ASN A 685 7.93 32.32 -6.48
N ASP A 686 7.29 32.35 -7.66
CA ASP A 686 7.92 32.38 -9.00
C ASP A 686 7.95 33.81 -9.59
N GLY A 687 7.46 34.82 -8.86
CA GLY A 687 7.34 36.21 -9.33
C GLY A 687 6.23 36.44 -10.36
N ARG A 688 5.33 35.48 -10.55
CA ARG A 688 4.24 35.48 -11.54
C ARG A 688 3.02 36.23 -11.00
N LEU A 689 3.11 37.55 -10.97
CA LEU A 689 2.14 38.42 -10.31
C LEU A 689 0.76 38.46 -11.01
N ASP A 690 0.71 38.34 -12.33
CA ASP A 690 -0.55 38.39 -13.09
C ASP A 690 -1.41 37.13 -12.86
N GLU A 691 -0.78 35.96 -12.84
CA GLU A 691 -1.45 34.69 -12.53
C GLU A 691 -1.85 34.61 -11.05
N ALA A 692 -1.06 35.21 -10.15
CA ALA A 692 -1.45 35.40 -8.76
C ALA A 692 -2.65 36.35 -8.61
N ALA A 693 -2.72 37.43 -9.39
CA ALA A 693 -3.88 38.32 -9.44
C ALA A 693 -5.14 37.60 -9.94
N ALA A 694 -5.03 36.83 -11.02
CA ALA A 694 -6.15 36.01 -11.52
C ALA A 694 -6.65 34.99 -10.47
N CYS A 695 -5.78 34.49 -9.58
CA CYS A 695 -6.18 33.67 -8.45
C CYS A 695 -6.93 34.47 -7.36
N VAL A 696 -6.52 35.72 -7.08
CA VAL A 696 -7.26 36.64 -6.19
C VAL A 696 -8.68 36.89 -6.72
N ASP A 697 -8.84 37.17 -8.02
CA ASP A 697 -10.15 37.40 -8.63
C ASP A 697 -11.05 36.16 -8.65
N ARG A 698 -10.47 34.96 -8.69
CA ARG A 698 -11.20 33.69 -8.51
C ARG A 698 -11.64 33.51 -7.05
N LEU A 699 -10.78 33.81 -6.09
CA LEU A 699 -11.10 33.76 -4.66
C LEU A 699 -12.17 34.77 -4.24
N GLU A 700 -12.16 35.99 -4.82
CA GLU A 700 -13.19 37.00 -4.55
C GLU A 700 -14.57 36.53 -5.06
N ARG A 701 -14.66 36.04 -6.29
CA ARG A 701 -15.89 35.44 -6.84
C ARG A 701 -16.39 34.25 -6.01
N LEU A 702 -15.47 33.45 -5.48
CA LEU A 702 -15.80 32.32 -4.63
C LEU A 702 -16.35 32.77 -3.25
N ALA A 703 -15.74 33.79 -2.64
CA ALA A 703 -16.24 34.40 -1.40
C ALA A 703 -17.64 35.05 -1.58
N LEU A 704 -17.95 35.58 -2.76
CA LEU A 704 -19.28 36.08 -3.10
C LEU A 704 -20.31 34.94 -3.29
N LYS A 705 -19.89 33.77 -3.78
CA LYS A 705 -20.76 32.58 -3.89
C LYS A 705 -21.11 31.97 -2.53
N TYR A 706 -20.17 31.98 -1.58
CA TYR A 706 -20.34 31.41 -0.23
C TYR A 706 -20.29 32.52 0.84
N PRO A 707 -21.35 33.33 0.98
CA PRO A 707 -21.36 34.41 1.96
C PRO A 707 -21.38 33.86 3.39
N ALA A 708 -20.51 34.40 4.25
CA ALA A 708 -20.45 34.07 5.68
C ALA A 708 -20.92 35.27 6.53
N PRO A 709 -22.24 35.48 6.70
CA PRO A 709 -22.77 36.60 7.50
C PRO A 709 -22.53 36.42 9.00
N ARG A 710 -22.22 35.20 9.45
CA ARG A 710 -21.76 34.88 10.80
C ARG A 710 -20.45 34.09 10.75
N PRO A 711 -19.66 34.07 11.83
CA PRO A 711 -18.51 33.17 11.98
C PRO A 711 -18.87 31.70 11.74
N GLY A 712 -18.19 31.05 10.81
CA GLY A 712 -18.43 29.65 10.44
C GLY A 712 -17.40 29.16 9.41
N ALA A 713 -17.65 28.00 8.81
CA ALA A 713 -16.73 27.38 7.87
C ALA A 713 -16.41 28.33 6.70
N TRP A 714 -17.43 28.86 6.01
CA TRP A 714 -17.23 29.70 4.84
C TRP A 714 -16.50 31.02 5.12
N SER A 715 -16.34 31.44 6.38
CA SER A 715 -15.44 32.55 6.74
C SER A 715 -14.00 32.30 6.25
N GLU A 716 -13.53 31.05 6.26
CA GLU A 716 -12.22 30.65 5.75
C GLU A 716 -12.03 31.01 4.26
N ILE A 717 -13.09 31.01 3.43
CA ILE A 717 -13.03 31.38 2.00
C ILE A 717 -12.66 32.86 1.85
N GLY A 718 -13.30 33.72 2.65
CA GLY A 718 -12.98 35.15 2.73
C GLY A 718 -11.59 35.43 3.31
N TRP A 719 -11.04 34.52 4.13
CA TRP A 719 -9.66 34.60 4.62
C TRP A 719 -8.65 34.19 3.55
N TYR A 720 -8.88 33.11 2.80
CA TYR A 720 -8.02 32.71 1.69
C TYR A 720 -7.92 33.83 0.65
N HIS A 721 -9.05 34.46 0.28
CA HIS A 721 -9.05 35.65 -0.57
C HIS A 721 -8.14 36.76 0.00
N ARG A 722 -8.44 37.25 1.21
CA ARG A 722 -7.76 38.42 1.78
C ARG A 722 -6.29 38.17 2.11
N LEU A 723 -5.92 36.98 2.60
CA LEU A 723 -4.52 36.63 2.89
C LEU A 723 -3.69 36.55 1.60
N THR A 724 -4.27 36.02 0.51
CA THR A 724 -3.63 35.95 -0.81
C THR A 724 -3.47 37.34 -1.41
N ARG A 725 -4.53 38.17 -1.35
CA ARG A 725 -4.50 39.57 -1.78
C ARG A 725 -3.45 40.39 -1.03
N ALA A 726 -3.31 40.20 0.28
CA ALA A 726 -2.28 40.88 1.07
C ALA A 726 -0.86 40.47 0.67
N HIS A 727 -0.63 39.20 0.33
CA HIS A 727 0.66 38.73 -0.18
C HIS A 727 0.98 39.37 -1.55
N LEU A 728 0.02 39.38 -2.48
CA LEU A 728 0.17 40.03 -3.78
C LEU A 728 0.49 41.53 -3.65
N LEU A 729 -0.27 42.27 -2.82
CA LEU A 729 -0.01 43.69 -2.54
C LEU A 729 1.37 43.93 -1.92
N GLY A 730 1.84 43.03 -1.06
CA GLY A 730 3.18 43.06 -0.49
C GLY A 730 4.29 42.95 -1.54
N GLN A 731 4.10 42.11 -2.57
CA GLN A 731 5.05 42.02 -3.70
C GLN A 731 4.91 43.18 -4.71
N GLN A 732 3.73 43.77 -4.84
CA GLN A 732 3.48 44.97 -5.65
C GLN A 732 3.96 46.28 -4.97
N ALA A 733 4.77 46.21 -3.91
CA ALA A 733 5.23 47.35 -3.13
C ALA A 733 4.11 48.26 -2.58
N ARG A 734 2.96 47.68 -2.22
CA ARG A 734 1.81 48.35 -1.58
C ARG A 734 1.64 47.88 -0.11
N PRO A 735 2.63 48.11 0.77
CA PRO A 735 2.67 47.47 2.08
C PRO A 735 1.59 47.95 3.04
N ASP A 736 1.20 49.22 3.02
CA ASP A 736 0.23 49.74 3.99
C ASP A 736 -1.19 49.20 3.73
N GLU A 737 -1.57 48.96 2.47
CA GLU A 737 -2.82 48.25 2.11
C GLU A 737 -2.76 46.78 2.52
N ALA A 738 -1.63 46.09 2.29
CA ALA A 738 -1.44 44.71 2.71
C ALA A 738 -1.52 44.57 4.24
N ILE A 739 -0.89 45.49 5.00
CA ILE A 739 -0.94 45.50 6.47
C ILE A 739 -2.35 45.79 6.98
N SER A 740 -3.09 46.71 6.36
CA SER A 740 -4.49 46.99 6.70
C SER A 740 -5.37 45.72 6.59
N ILE A 741 -5.27 44.99 5.47
CA ILE A 741 -5.98 43.72 5.28
C ILE A 741 -5.57 42.68 6.33
N LEU A 742 -4.26 42.56 6.62
CA LEU A 742 -3.76 41.62 7.62
C LEU A 742 -4.18 41.98 9.05
N GLN A 743 -4.35 43.26 9.38
CA GLN A 743 -4.86 43.71 10.69
C GLN A 743 -6.36 43.38 10.86
N GLN A 744 -7.16 43.50 9.79
CA GLN A 744 -8.56 43.08 9.80
C GLN A 744 -8.68 41.56 10.01
N LEU A 745 -7.92 40.77 9.26
CA LEU A 745 -7.85 39.31 9.43
C LEU A 745 -7.38 38.92 10.84
N GLN A 746 -6.45 39.67 11.43
CA GLN A 746 -6.00 39.44 12.79
C GLN A 746 -7.14 39.59 13.82
N HIS A 747 -7.94 40.66 13.73
CA HIS A 747 -9.08 40.87 14.65
C HIS A 747 -10.14 39.77 14.51
N GLU A 748 -10.45 39.34 13.29
CA GLU A 748 -11.37 38.22 13.06
C GLU A 748 -10.83 36.91 13.64
N ALA A 749 -9.58 36.57 13.37
CA ALA A 749 -8.96 35.34 13.85
C ALA A 749 -8.77 35.33 15.38
N GLU A 750 -8.56 36.50 16.01
CA GLU A 750 -8.62 36.66 17.47
C GLU A 750 -10.03 36.42 18.01
N ALA A 751 -11.07 36.98 17.37
CA ALA A 751 -12.46 36.80 17.79
C ALA A 751 -12.97 35.34 17.65
N MET A 752 -12.40 34.57 16.73
CA MET A 752 -12.68 33.12 16.56
C MET A 752 -11.67 32.21 17.25
N GLU A 753 -10.80 32.76 18.11
CA GLU A 753 -9.73 32.06 18.84
C GLU A 753 -8.78 31.23 17.93
N HIS A 754 -8.68 31.50 16.63
CA HIS A 754 -7.99 30.63 15.65
C HIS A 754 -6.46 30.84 15.62
N ARG A 755 -5.78 30.44 16.70
CA ARG A 755 -4.34 30.69 16.94
C ARG A 755 -3.41 30.26 15.79
N GLN A 756 -3.65 29.12 15.16
CA GLN A 756 -2.83 28.66 14.02
C GLN A 756 -2.86 29.66 12.85
N PHE A 757 -4.01 30.30 12.60
CA PHE A 757 -4.16 31.27 11.51
C PHE A 757 -3.54 32.63 11.90
N LEU A 758 -3.59 33.01 13.18
CA LEU A 758 -2.87 34.17 13.71
C LEU A 758 -1.35 34.06 13.52
N ILE A 759 -0.77 32.86 13.64
CA ILE A 759 0.64 32.63 13.31
C ILE A 759 0.90 32.97 11.83
N CYS A 760 0.13 32.40 10.90
CA CYS A 760 0.29 32.68 9.47
C CYS A 760 0.16 34.18 9.13
N ILE A 761 -0.85 34.85 9.69
CA ILE A 761 -1.02 36.31 9.54
C ILE A 761 0.20 37.06 10.07
N ALA A 762 0.70 36.72 11.26
CA ALA A 762 1.79 37.44 11.89
C ALA A 762 3.15 37.23 11.21
N ILE A 763 3.38 36.05 10.60
CA ILE A 763 4.54 35.83 9.71
C ILE A 763 4.42 36.71 8.47
N ARG A 764 3.27 36.68 7.77
CA ARG A 764 3.03 37.50 6.58
C ARG A 764 3.17 38.99 6.87
N GLN A 765 2.63 39.47 7.99
CA GLN A 765 2.81 40.86 8.46
C GLN A 765 4.29 41.19 8.68
N SER A 766 5.06 40.31 9.29
CA SER A 766 6.50 40.53 9.50
C SER A 766 7.26 40.62 8.17
N ALA A 767 6.93 39.76 7.19
CA ALA A 767 7.53 39.78 5.86
C ALA A 767 7.23 41.10 5.11
N VAL A 768 5.97 41.54 5.11
CA VAL A 768 5.56 42.82 4.49
C VAL A 768 6.16 44.03 5.22
N GLN A 769 6.27 44.01 6.56
CA GLN A 769 6.96 45.07 7.30
C GLN A 769 8.46 45.13 6.98
N LEU A 770 9.11 43.98 6.76
CA LEU A 770 10.53 43.94 6.39
C LEU A 770 10.76 44.49 4.98
N SER A 771 9.96 44.08 3.98
CA SER A 771 10.08 44.61 2.61
C SER A 771 9.73 46.09 2.50
N ALA A 772 8.87 46.60 3.39
CA ALA A 772 8.58 48.03 3.56
C ALA A 772 9.68 48.83 4.30
N GLY A 773 10.82 48.22 4.64
CA GLY A 773 11.91 48.87 5.37
C GLY A 773 11.66 49.07 6.87
N LYS A 774 10.51 48.65 7.42
CA LYS A 774 10.12 48.75 8.84
C LYS A 774 10.76 47.63 9.68
N ALA A 775 12.08 47.45 9.53
CA ALA A 775 12.83 46.28 10.02
C ALA A 775 12.73 46.05 11.54
N ALA A 776 12.74 47.12 12.34
CA ALA A 776 12.61 47.01 13.80
C ALA A 776 11.25 46.45 14.25
N GLU A 777 10.16 46.88 13.59
CA GLU A 777 8.81 46.33 13.83
C GLU A 777 8.73 44.87 13.37
N ALA A 778 9.22 44.58 12.16
CA ALA A 778 9.23 43.24 11.58
C ALA A 778 9.93 42.23 12.50
N VAL A 779 11.15 42.54 12.96
CA VAL A 779 11.91 41.68 13.88
C VAL A 779 11.24 41.56 15.25
N SER A 780 10.66 42.65 15.78
CA SER A 780 9.94 42.63 17.07
C SER A 780 8.67 41.76 17.03
N ARG A 781 7.94 41.77 15.91
CA ARG A 781 6.81 40.87 15.66
C ARG A 781 7.30 39.44 15.47
N PHE A 782 8.24 39.22 14.56
CA PHE A 782 8.72 37.88 14.20
C PHE A 782 9.34 37.13 15.37
N ARG A 783 10.06 37.79 16.29
CA ARG A 783 10.56 37.16 17.55
C ARG A 783 9.45 36.58 18.43
N ARG A 784 8.30 37.26 18.53
CA ARG A 784 7.13 36.77 19.29
C ARG A 784 6.50 35.57 18.61
N VAL A 785 6.41 35.60 17.28
CA VAL A 785 5.88 34.50 16.47
C VAL A 785 6.80 33.28 16.54
N LEU A 786 8.12 33.45 16.40
CA LEU A 786 9.11 32.37 16.56
C LEU A 786 9.04 31.73 17.95
N ALA A 787 8.83 32.52 19.01
CA ALA A 787 8.65 31.98 20.36
C ALA A 787 7.39 31.10 20.48
N ALA A 788 6.27 31.51 19.90
CA ALA A 788 5.05 30.71 19.85
C ALA A 788 5.22 29.44 18.98
N CYS A 789 5.89 29.56 17.83
CA CYS A 789 6.15 28.42 16.95
C CYS A 789 7.10 27.40 17.58
N ALA A 790 8.15 27.85 18.26
CA ALA A 790 9.09 26.99 18.99
C ALA A 790 8.39 26.22 20.12
N ALA A 791 7.53 26.90 20.89
CA ALA A 791 6.76 26.27 21.97
C ALA A 791 5.71 25.27 21.46
N ALA A 792 5.12 25.53 20.29
CA ALA A 792 4.14 24.64 19.66
C ALA A 792 4.76 23.50 18.85
N GLY A 793 6.05 23.59 18.48
CA GLY A 793 6.71 22.64 17.59
C GLY A 793 6.44 22.85 16.09
N LEU A 794 5.89 24.01 15.69
CA LEU A 794 5.68 24.38 14.28
C LEU A 794 7.03 24.53 13.58
N TYR A 795 7.16 24.04 12.35
CA TYR A 795 8.37 24.09 11.54
C TYR A 795 8.08 24.38 10.06
N GLN A 796 7.32 23.53 9.33
CA GLN A 796 7.00 23.84 7.92
C GLN A 796 6.13 25.08 7.74
N THR A 797 5.19 25.35 8.65
CA THR A 797 4.37 26.58 8.62
C THR A 797 5.24 27.85 8.56
N VAL A 798 6.45 27.83 9.12
CA VAL A 798 7.41 28.94 9.02
C VAL A 798 8.22 28.89 7.72
N LEU A 799 8.67 27.70 7.27
CA LEU A 799 9.48 27.57 6.06
C LEU A 799 8.70 27.82 4.76
N ASP A 800 7.41 27.48 4.73
CA ASP A 800 6.55 27.58 3.56
C ASP A 800 6.24 29.01 3.12
N GLU A 801 6.48 29.99 3.98
CA GLU A 801 6.38 31.42 3.67
C GLU A 801 7.54 31.92 2.77
N GLY A 802 8.49 31.05 2.41
CA GLY A 802 9.34 31.22 1.24
C GLY A 802 10.56 32.15 1.45
N PRO A 803 11.07 32.79 0.37
CA PRO A 803 12.35 33.51 0.42
C PRO A 803 12.46 34.58 1.50
N ALA A 804 11.37 35.30 1.79
CA ALA A 804 11.30 36.36 2.80
C ALA A 804 11.70 35.89 4.21
N ILE A 805 11.48 34.62 4.53
CA ILE A 805 11.82 34.03 5.84
C ILE A 805 13.33 33.97 6.06
N SER A 806 14.12 33.79 4.99
CA SER A 806 15.58 33.85 5.10
C SER A 806 16.07 35.23 5.54
N GLU A 807 15.41 36.29 5.10
CA GLU A 807 15.80 37.67 5.46
C GLU A 807 15.32 38.01 6.87
N LEU A 808 14.09 37.59 7.22
CA LEU A 808 13.54 37.71 8.58
C LEU A 808 14.39 36.99 9.63
N LEU A 809 14.80 35.73 9.38
CA LEU A 809 15.66 34.97 10.29
C LEU A 809 17.03 35.64 10.43
N ARG A 810 17.63 36.09 9.32
CA ARG A 810 18.91 36.82 9.32
C ARG A 810 18.82 38.11 10.15
N ALA A 811 17.87 38.99 9.84
CA ALA A 811 17.66 40.25 10.56
C ALA A 811 17.33 40.02 12.05
N THR A 812 16.63 38.93 12.38
CA THR A 812 16.30 38.57 13.76
C THR A 812 17.53 38.14 14.57
N ARG A 813 18.45 37.40 13.93
CA ARG A 813 19.73 36.94 14.49
C ARG A 813 20.72 38.09 14.66
N GLU A 814 20.83 38.95 13.66
CA GLU A 814 21.70 40.15 13.68
C GLU A 814 21.23 41.21 14.68
N GLY A 815 19.92 41.37 14.89
CA GLY A 815 19.35 42.37 15.80
C GLY A 815 19.56 42.14 17.31
N GLY A 816 20.56 41.34 17.72
CA GLY A 816 21.17 41.34 19.06
C GLY A 816 20.31 41.00 20.28
N ASN A 817 19.11 40.43 20.12
CA ASN A 817 18.14 40.24 21.22
C ASN A 817 17.26 38.99 21.04
N LEU A 818 17.82 37.91 20.50
CA LEU A 818 17.17 36.60 20.46
C LEU A 818 17.44 35.88 21.79
N LYS A 819 16.39 35.36 22.45
CA LYS A 819 16.55 34.58 23.68
C LYS A 819 17.33 33.28 23.39
N ALA A 820 18.15 32.84 24.35
CA ALA A 820 19.05 31.70 24.17
C ALA A 820 18.32 30.36 23.89
N ASP A 821 17.13 30.17 24.46
CA ASP A 821 16.23 29.03 24.23
C ASP A 821 15.69 28.95 22.79
N LEU A 822 15.59 30.08 22.08
CA LEU A 822 15.12 30.14 20.70
C LEU A 822 16.24 29.94 19.66
N ILE A 823 17.52 30.00 20.05
CA ILE A 823 18.65 29.85 19.13
C ILE A 823 18.63 28.47 18.42
N PRO A 824 18.47 27.32 19.10
CA PRO A 824 18.44 26.01 18.44
C PRO A 824 17.29 25.87 17.43
N TYR A 825 16.14 26.48 17.73
CA TYR A 825 14.97 26.48 16.85
C TYR A 825 15.20 27.34 15.59
N VAL A 826 15.77 28.54 15.75
CA VAL A 826 16.14 29.43 14.64
C VAL A 826 17.23 28.80 13.76
N ASP A 827 18.24 28.17 14.35
CA ASP A 827 19.30 27.49 13.59
C ASP A 827 18.77 26.22 12.87
N ARG A 828 17.79 25.50 13.44
CA ARG A 828 17.06 24.42 12.76
C ARG A 828 16.30 24.93 11.52
N LEU A 829 15.56 26.03 11.64
CA LEU A 829 14.86 26.66 10.51
C LEU A 829 15.85 27.14 9.42
N ALA A 830 16.95 27.79 9.81
CA ALA A 830 17.97 28.25 8.87
C ALA A 830 18.62 27.08 8.11
N THR A 831 18.90 25.97 8.79
CA THR A 831 19.39 24.72 8.18
C THR A 831 18.38 24.14 7.19
N GLY A 832 17.09 24.16 7.52
CA GLY A 832 15.99 23.75 6.63
C GLY A 832 15.96 24.56 5.33
N LEU A 833 16.02 25.90 5.45
CA LEU A 833 16.11 26.79 4.28
C LEU A 833 17.37 26.56 3.45
N GLN A 834 18.51 26.27 4.09
CA GLN A 834 19.76 26.02 3.38
C GLN A 834 19.69 24.73 2.54
N ARG A 835 19.12 23.65 3.09
CA ARG A 835 18.87 22.41 2.34
C ARG A 835 17.92 22.65 1.16
N ALA A 836 16.77 23.29 1.40
CA ALA A 836 15.81 23.64 0.35
C ALA A 836 16.43 24.54 -0.74
N ARG A 837 17.39 25.41 -0.40
CA ARG A 837 18.17 26.19 -1.37
C ARG A 837 19.19 25.35 -2.13
N GLN A 838 19.88 24.42 -1.46
CA GLN A 838 20.82 23.50 -2.10
C GLN A 838 20.08 22.65 -3.14
N ASP A 839 18.93 22.09 -2.80
CA ASP A 839 18.07 21.32 -3.71
C ASP A 839 17.51 22.16 -4.88
N ARG A 840 17.26 23.45 -4.66
CA ARG A 840 16.89 24.43 -5.71
C ARG A 840 18.06 24.86 -6.62
N SER A 841 19.28 24.88 -6.08
CA SER A 841 20.49 25.40 -6.77
C SER A 841 21.31 24.31 -7.46
N ALA A 842 21.12 23.04 -7.06
CA ALA A 842 21.41 21.92 -7.93
C ALA A 842 20.65 22.14 -9.24
N PRO A 843 21.28 21.93 -10.43
CA PRO A 843 20.58 22.15 -11.69
C PRO A 843 19.33 21.27 -11.71
N SER A 844 18.16 21.92 -11.85
CA SER A 844 16.92 21.19 -12.03
C SER A 844 17.10 20.20 -13.17
N SER A 845 16.51 19.01 -13.06
CA SER A 845 16.59 18.02 -14.13
C SER A 845 16.15 18.64 -15.46
N SER A 846 15.13 19.52 -15.46
CA SER A 846 14.75 20.33 -16.62
C SER A 846 15.89 21.16 -17.22
N ALA A 847 16.65 21.95 -16.44
CA ALA A 847 17.70 22.81 -16.97
C ALA A 847 18.90 22.01 -17.52
N ARG A 848 19.28 20.91 -16.84
CA ARG A 848 20.30 19.97 -17.34
C ARG A 848 19.88 19.30 -18.65
N ILE A 849 18.62 18.92 -18.76
CA ILE A 849 18.05 18.25 -19.94
C ILE A 849 17.89 19.24 -21.11
N LEU A 850 17.42 20.47 -20.85
CA LEU A 850 17.36 21.55 -21.83
C LEU A 850 18.73 21.91 -22.40
N GLY A 851 19.77 21.97 -21.56
CA GLY A 851 21.16 22.18 -22.02
C GLY A 851 21.76 20.98 -22.76
N ALA A 852 21.20 19.77 -22.61
CA ALA A 852 21.65 18.57 -23.31
C ALA A 852 20.97 18.38 -24.69
N LEU A 853 19.79 18.97 -24.91
CA LEU A 853 19.08 18.95 -26.18
C LEU A 853 19.68 19.97 -27.16
N SER A 854 20.06 19.49 -28.34
CA SER A 854 20.49 20.36 -29.44
C SER A 854 19.31 21.05 -30.11
N ARG A 855 19.55 22.21 -30.73
CA ARG A 855 18.51 22.99 -31.44
C ARG A 855 17.67 22.15 -32.41
N ARG A 856 18.30 21.20 -33.12
CA ARG A 856 17.67 20.26 -34.07
C ARG A 856 16.75 19.25 -33.38
N GLU A 857 17.11 18.82 -32.17
CA GLU A 857 16.33 17.89 -31.35
C GLU A 857 15.12 18.60 -30.74
N THR A 858 15.27 19.85 -30.30
CA THR A 858 14.15 20.71 -29.87
C THR A 858 13.16 20.94 -31.02
N ASP A 859 13.64 21.30 -32.22
CA ASP A 859 12.81 21.48 -33.43
C ASP A 859 11.99 20.22 -33.79
N ILE A 860 12.57 19.03 -33.61
CA ILE A 860 11.89 17.76 -33.82
C ILE A 860 10.86 17.53 -32.71
N LEU A 861 11.22 17.75 -31.45
CA LEU A 861 10.35 17.60 -30.28
C LEU A 861 9.11 18.52 -30.32
N THR A 862 9.24 19.74 -30.82
CA THR A 862 8.10 20.66 -31.04
C THR A 862 7.12 20.09 -32.05
N ARG A 863 7.59 19.70 -33.24
CA ARG A 863 6.74 19.12 -34.30
C ARG A 863 6.14 17.77 -33.91
N ILE A 864 6.71 17.09 -32.92
CA ILE A 864 6.14 15.88 -32.33
C ILE A 864 4.94 16.20 -31.44
N ALA A 865 5.02 17.29 -30.65
CA ALA A 865 3.91 17.79 -29.83
C ALA A 865 2.76 18.32 -30.68
N ASP A 866 3.06 18.94 -31.83
CA ASP A 866 2.08 19.34 -32.86
C ASP A 866 1.41 18.14 -33.57
N GLY A 867 1.77 16.89 -33.23
CA GLY A 867 1.14 15.67 -33.73
C GLY A 867 1.72 15.09 -35.02
N LEU A 868 2.69 15.73 -35.69
CA LEU A 868 3.19 15.29 -37.00
C LEU A 868 3.91 13.94 -36.94
N SER A 869 3.59 13.01 -37.85
CA SER A 869 4.28 11.72 -37.95
C SER A 869 5.76 11.87 -38.37
N ASN A 870 6.58 10.84 -38.17
CA ASN A 870 8.00 10.89 -38.52
C ASN A 870 8.26 11.17 -40.02
N LYS A 871 7.31 10.82 -40.92
CA LYS A 871 7.40 11.13 -42.35
C LYS A 871 7.05 12.60 -42.65
N GLU A 872 6.18 13.21 -41.87
CA GLU A 872 5.80 14.63 -42.00
C GLU A 872 6.86 15.53 -41.39
N ILE A 873 7.41 15.16 -40.21
CA ILE A 873 8.56 15.82 -39.59
C ILE A 873 9.75 15.82 -40.58
N ALA A 874 10.05 14.66 -41.18
CA ALA A 874 11.11 14.50 -42.18
C ALA A 874 10.96 15.49 -43.36
N ARG A 875 9.75 15.59 -43.94
CA ARG A 875 9.44 16.57 -45.00
C ARG A 875 9.53 18.02 -44.52
N SER A 876 9.08 18.32 -43.29
CA SER A 876 9.07 19.69 -42.75
C SER A 876 10.45 20.23 -42.36
N LEU A 877 11.45 19.35 -42.23
CA LEU A 877 12.83 19.68 -41.82
C LEU A 877 13.86 19.35 -42.92
N ASP A 878 13.40 18.92 -44.10
CA ASP A 878 14.19 18.47 -45.25
C ASP A 878 15.30 17.45 -44.88
N ILE A 879 14.90 16.39 -44.16
CA ILE A 879 15.79 15.30 -43.71
C ILE A 879 15.16 13.92 -43.89
N GLY A 880 15.98 12.87 -43.90
CA GLY A 880 15.51 11.49 -44.01
C GLY A 880 14.67 11.01 -42.79
N PRO A 881 13.67 10.14 -42.98
CA PRO A 881 12.88 9.59 -41.87
C PRO A 881 13.71 8.81 -40.83
N GLU A 882 14.80 8.16 -41.25
CA GLU A 882 15.73 7.48 -40.34
C GLU A 882 16.57 8.48 -39.53
N THR A 883 16.90 9.65 -40.10
CA THR A 883 17.53 10.76 -39.37
C THR A 883 16.61 11.30 -38.27
N VAL A 884 15.31 11.42 -38.55
CA VAL A 884 14.30 11.78 -37.53
C VAL A 884 14.24 10.73 -36.42
N LYS A 885 14.24 9.43 -36.74
CA LYS A 885 14.30 8.35 -35.73
C LYS A 885 15.57 8.40 -34.87
N SER A 886 16.72 8.71 -35.47
CA SER A 886 18.00 8.83 -34.75
C SER A 886 17.97 9.98 -33.73
N HIS A 887 17.54 11.17 -34.16
CA HIS A 887 17.33 12.30 -33.25
C HIS A 887 16.26 12.01 -32.19
N LEU A 888 15.18 11.32 -32.55
CA LEU A 888 14.16 10.85 -31.59
C LEU A 888 14.75 9.96 -30.50
N LYS A 889 15.60 9.00 -30.85
CA LYS A 889 16.27 8.11 -29.87
C LYS A 889 17.18 8.89 -28.93
N SER A 890 17.85 9.93 -29.43
CA SER A 890 18.66 10.85 -28.63
C SER A 890 17.79 11.75 -27.72
N VAL A 891 16.70 12.32 -28.24
CA VAL A 891 15.69 13.08 -27.46
C VAL A 891 15.14 12.24 -26.32
N PHE A 892 14.74 11.00 -26.60
CA PHE A 892 14.21 10.04 -25.63
C PHE A 892 15.24 9.75 -24.52
N SER A 893 16.48 9.41 -24.91
CA SER A 893 17.59 9.21 -23.97
C SER A 893 17.90 10.44 -23.12
N LYS A 894 17.78 11.66 -23.66
CA LYS A 894 18.05 12.93 -22.95
C LYS A 894 16.92 13.36 -22.04
N LEU A 895 15.66 13.10 -22.42
CA LEU A 895 14.47 13.38 -21.60
C LEU A 895 14.23 12.32 -20.50
N GLY A 896 14.89 11.16 -20.58
CA GLY A 896 14.71 10.03 -19.65
C GLY A 896 13.38 9.30 -19.87
N VAL A 897 12.97 9.15 -21.13
CA VAL A 897 11.67 8.56 -21.54
C VAL A 897 11.85 7.70 -22.78
N GLU A 898 10.99 6.70 -22.98
CA GLU A 898 11.16 5.76 -24.11
C GLU A 898 10.13 5.92 -25.22
N LYS A 899 8.98 6.53 -24.91
CA LYS A 899 7.82 6.61 -25.83
C LYS A 899 7.59 8.03 -26.31
N ARG A 900 7.14 8.17 -27.55
CA ARG A 900 6.83 9.45 -28.20
C ARG A 900 5.86 10.33 -27.39
N ALA A 901 4.78 9.75 -26.87
CA ALA A 901 3.81 10.48 -26.04
C ALA A 901 4.41 10.88 -24.68
N GLN A 902 5.28 10.05 -24.08
CA GLN A 902 6.03 10.40 -22.87
C GLN A 902 7.05 11.50 -23.16
N ALA A 903 7.67 11.55 -24.35
CA ALA A 903 8.55 12.66 -24.73
C ALA A 903 7.80 13.98 -24.85
N VAL A 904 6.59 13.99 -25.43
CA VAL A 904 5.73 15.18 -25.46
C VAL A 904 5.30 15.57 -24.04
N SER A 905 4.72 14.64 -23.28
CA SER A 905 4.27 14.88 -21.90
C SER A 905 5.42 15.36 -21.03
N ARG A 906 6.59 14.70 -21.05
CA ARG A 906 7.78 15.10 -20.31
C ARG A 906 8.34 16.44 -20.78
N ALA A 907 8.28 16.75 -22.07
CA ALA A 907 8.69 18.05 -22.58
C ALA A 907 7.70 19.17 -22.18
N GLN A 908 6.42 18.87 -22.00
CA GLN A 908 5.41 19.76 -21.39
C GLN A 908 5.67 19.91 -19.88
N THR A 909 5.89 18.81 -19.14
CA THR A 909 6.31 18.80 -17.72
C THR A 909 7.51 19.69 -17.45
N LEU A 910 8.50 19.65 -18.36
CA LEU A 910 9.76 20.40 -18.26
C LEU A 910 9.71 21.79 -18.94
N GLY A 911 8.57 22.21 -19.49
CA GLY A 911 8.37 23.54 -20.10
C GLY A 911 9.09 23.79 -21.43
N ILE A 912 9.50 22.73 -22.14
CA ILE A 912 10.26 22.79 -23.39
C ILE A 912 9.34 23.03 -24.60
N VAL A 913 8.07 22.65 -24.50
CA VAL A 913 7.04 22.85 -25.54
C VAL A 913 5.73 23.31 -24.91
N THR A 914 5.05 24.24 -25.57
CA THR A 914 3.68 24.67 -25.26
C THR A 914 2.74 24.26 -26.39
N THR A 915 1.63 23.61 -26.05
CA THR A 915 0.54 23.33 -26.99
C THR A 915 -0.19 24.62 -27.32
N ARG A 916 -0.64 24.77 -28.58
CA ARG A 916 -1.64 25.78 -28.98
C ARG A 916 -3.06 25.27 -28.79
#